data_AF-A0A4Y8KS23-F1
#
_entry.id   AF-A0A4Y8KS23-F1
#
_cell.length_a   1.000
_cell.length_b   1.000
_cell.length_c   1.000
_cell.angle_alpha   90.00
_cell.angle_beta   90.00
_cell.angle_gamma   90.00
#
_symmetry.space_group_name_H-M   'P 1'
#
loop_
_entity.id
_entity.type
_entity.pdbx_description
1 polymer ?
#
loop_
_entity_poly.entity_id
_entity_poly.type
_entity_poly.pdbx_seq_one_letter_code
_entity_poly.pdbx_strand_id
1 'polypeptide(L)'
;MASAPDPTLTQDPQDETGWQVDRDDAGASLNHSHTASPVAPESFLPAGTRLLTIRQTSVVAETAHGIGYFEVLQGQPWDESFAGKWDVTAGDTPNADSEIMVTAATLKRFGVALGDSIRVIEPIASTYRIVGTIQSAALDNSGEQLFARPGAFDDVLPANDLAGTEYYLPDTRLDWEDVQQLNPHGATVLSRSVILDPPPPGSTAVSSSPGDRSAAVILYLGLFGGFALFEVALLAGAAFTVGARQQQRALAILASVGGDRRMLFRVISFGGIILGVIGATVGAVLGVGVAWAYMGISANGNAARYPGFHVEPLILLFIIAFATAASWVAAAIPARAAARVDVVGALRGSRRPPTLTRRRPIFGIVLVVGGALIALAGGFIEAAAYLPPYQPTLAAAGLWLIVGGPVIMQIGAVLIAPLILRWAARAFSRFGAGARLGTRDVARNPGRSVPALATIMSTVFVAAFAMSLIASGQEASNRTYNYSTSLHAASVNLYTYDDAGQQILQTTGGKVVVALNNSFTTADARLLSSAPDPLMPHSQAAEADTTTTFVYPRANPATACPSDAHPEATAGSEPQNDPRCLTPDMPNTNYSGVADHVWVGSFDDLAAILGEPLSDRSRATLASGGIVSPCSQYVVDNQVTLDWKNTIDAAESPARTVTLPANVQKPRHPIDFGVFMLPSTADTLGVDYRPSLVLAPLPAHRRGRASPASLRPALVAARPHRDCAARTHRTRQLAHREGNSGAIHEPKCHRLTNRPKADVVAYLRRAKLSPRTRRGSSQNVPAEGSPIGIRISRDDVRVGG
;
A
#
# COMPACT_ATOMS: atom_id res chain seq x y z
N MET A 1 -5.39 -13.78 -22.07
CA MET A 1 -4.07 -14.22 -22.62
C MET A 1 -4.24 -15.53 -23.41
N ALA A 2 -3.22 -15.99 -24.15
CA ALA A 2 -3.24 -17.28 -24.85
C ALA A 2 -2.26 -18.28 -24.20
N SER A 3 -2.80 -19.39 -23.68
CA SER A 3 -2.08 -20.59 -23.25
C SER A 3 -2.27 -21.72 -24.25
N ALA A 4 -1.73 -22.91 -23.97
CA ALA A 4 -2.16 -24.12 -24.66
C ALA A 4 -3.61 -24.48 -24.26
N PRO A 5 -4.36 -25.19 -25.12
CA PRO A 5 -5.71 -25.68 -24.80
C PRO A 5 -5.70 -26.72 -23.67
N ASP A 6 -6.58 -26.57 -22.69
CA ASP A 6 -6.88 -27.57 -21.66
C ASP A 6 -8.41 -27.58 -21.42
N PRO A 7 -9.11 -28.73 -21.62
CA PRO A 7 -10.57 -28.81 -21.47
C PRO A 7 -11.09 -28.54 -20.05
N THR A 8 -10.22 -28.49 -19.03
CA THR A 8 -10.58 -28.16 -17.64
C THR A 8 -10.17 -26.75 -17.24
N LEU A 9 -9.62 -25.95 -18.17
CA LEU A 9 -9.27 -24.55 -17.93
C LEU A 9 -10.50 -23.74 -17.53
N THR A 10 -10.41 -23.08 -16.39
CA THR A 10 -11.41 -22.14 -15.88
C THR A 10 -10.72 -20.91 -15.29
N GLN A 11 -11.34 -19.74 -15.41
CA GLN A 11 -10.82 -18.48 -14.87
C GLN A 11 -11.76 -17.83 -13.85
N ASP A 12 -11.25 -16.86 -13.09
CA ASP A 12 -12.03 -15.88 -12.36
C ASP A 12 -12.72 -14.92 -13.36
N PRO A 13 -14.01 -14.57 -13.17
CA PRO A 13 -14.72 -13.64 -14.04
C PRO A 13 -14.22 -12.19 -13.97
N GLN A 14 -13.43 -11.82 -12.97
CA GLN A 14 -12.93 -10.46 -12.73
C GLN A 14 -11.39 -10.35 -12.80
N ASP A 15 -10.67 -11.47 -12.96
CA ASP A 15 -9.20 -11.51 -13.07
C ASP A 15 -8.75 -12.57 -14.10
N GLU A 16 -8.26 -12.14 -15.26
CA GLU A 16 -7.79 -13.02 -16.34
C GLU A 16 -6.46 -13.73 -16.05
N THR A 17 -5.79 -13.36 -14.96
CA THR A 17 -4.59 -14.05 -14.44
C THR A 17 -4.94 -15.10 -13.38
N GLY A 18 -6.11 -14.99 -12.76
CA GLY A 18 -6.65 -16.00 -11.86
C GLY A 18 -7.30 -17.15 -12.61
N TRP A 19 -6.51 -18.13 -13.06
CA TRP A 19 -7.01 -19.33 -13.74
C TRP A 19 -6.49 -20.64 -13.11
N GLN A 20 -7.23 -21.73 -13.34
CA GLN A 20 -6.92 -23.08 -12.88
C GLN A 20 -7.22 -24.11 -13.97
N VAL A 21 -6.59 -25.27 -13.85
CA VAL A 21 -6.81 -26.50 -14.62
C VAL A 21 -6.82 -27.66 -13.63
N ASP A 22 -7.50 -28.77 -13.96
CA ASP A 22 -7.49 -29.97 -13.11
C ASP A 22 -6.08 -30.58 -13.03
N ARG A 23 -5.68 -30.97 -11.82
CA ARG A 23 -4.36 -31.53 -11.51
C ARG A 23 -4.48 -32.85 -10.76
N ASP A 24 -3.45 -33.69 -10.87
CA ASP A 24 -3.33 -34.93 -10.09
C ASP A 24 -2.84 -34.67 -8.65
N ASP A 25 -2.74 -35.75 -7.85
CA ASP A 25 -2.25 -35.71 -6.47
C ASP A 25 -0.76 -35.27 -6.36
N ALA A 26 -0.02 -35.21 -7.48
CA ALA A 26 1.35 -34.70 -7.56
C ALA A 26 1.43 -33.23 -8.07
N GLY A 27 0.30 -32.64 -8.46
CA GLY A 27 0.20 -31.25 -8.93
C GLY A 27 0.44 -31.05 -10.43
N ALA A 28 0.61 -32.11 -11.23
CA ALA A 28 0.69 -32.03 -12.68
C ALA A 28 -0.72 -31.88 -13.30
N SER A 29 -0.88 -31.14 -14.40
CA SER A 29 -2.19 -31.06 -15.08
C SER A 29 -2.57 -32.41 -15.70
N LEU A 30 -3.84 -32.78 -15.57
CA LEU A 30 -4.38 -34.02 -16.14
C LEU A 30 -4.51 -33.99 -17.68
N ASN A 31 -4.56 -32.80 -18.30
CA ASN A 31 -4.85 -32.66 -19.73
C ASN A 31 -3.84 -31.78 -20.51
N HIS A 32 -3.15 -30.86 -19.84
CA HIS A 32 -2.22 -29.92 -20.48
C HIS A 32 -0.90 -30.63 -20.86
N SER A 33 -0.83 -31.14 -22.10
CA SER A 33 0.39 -31.72 -22.65
C SER A 33 1.53 -30.71 -22.69
N HIS A 34 2.70 -31.07 -22.15
CA HIS A 34 3.91 -30.23 -22.19
C HIS A 34 4.42 -29.92 -23.61
N THR A 35 3.91 -30.60 -24.65
CA THR A 35 4.24 -30.33 -26.06
C THR A 35 3.15 -29.53 -26.80
N ALA A 36 2.08 -29.13 -26.13
CA ALA A 36 1.03 -28.32 -26.76
C ALA A 36 1.47 -26.84 -26.81
N SER A 37 1.69 -26.32 -28.02
CA SER A 37 1.88 -24.87 -28.22
C SER A 37 0.61 -24.09 -27.87
N PRO A 38 0.72 -22.83 -27.41
CA PRO A 38 -0.40 -21.91 -27.38
C PRO A 38 -1.05 -21.78 -28.76
N VAL A 39 -2.36 -21.54 -28.77
CA VAL A 39 -3.15 -21.46 -30.01
C VAL A 39 -3.50 -20.01 -30.32
N ALA A 40 -3.20 -19.57 -31.54
CA ALA A 40 -3.42 -18.20 -31.99
C ALA A 40 -4.94 -17.87 -32.00
N PRO A 41 -5.39 -16.76 -31.37
CA PRO A 41 -6.82 -16.45 -31.22
C PRO A 41 -7.62 -16.38 -32.53
N GLU A 42 -6.97 -16.01 -33.62
CA GLU A 42 -7.51 -15.98 -34.98
C GLU A 42 -8.07 -17.33 -35.46
N SER A 43 -7.69 -18.44 -34.81
CA SER A 43 -8.11 -19.79 -35.18
C SER A 43 -9.44 -20.25 -34.57
N PHE A 44 -9.84 -19.69 -33.42
CA PHE A 44 -11.10 -20.00 -32.73
C PHE A 44 -12.10 -18.82 -32.70
N LEU A 45 -11.64 -17.61 -33.02
CA LEU A 45 -12.53 -16.46 -33.26
C LEU A 45 -13.23 -16.53 -34.64
N PRO A 46 -14.43 -15.94 -34.79
CA PRO A 46 -15.10 -15.85 -36.09
C PRO A 46 -14.26 -15.16 -37.17
N ALA A 47 -14.28 -15.69 -38.39
CA ALA A 47 -13.55 -15.12 -39.52
C ALA A 47 -14.03 -13.69 -39.84
N GLY A 48 -13.09 -12.74 -39.86
CA GLY A 48 -13.38 -11.31 -40.06
C GLY A 48 -13.53 -10.49 -38.77
N THR A 49 -13.39 -11.12 -37.59
CA THR A 49 -13.22 -10.41 -36.32
C THR A 49 -12.03 -9.46 -36.40
N ARG A 50 -12.23 -8.16 -36.10
CA ARG A 50 -11.13 -7.19 -35.99
C ARG A 50 -10.38 -7.43 -34.68
N LEU A 51 -9.10 -7.72 -34.81
CA LEU A 51 -8.18 -8.00 -33.70
C LEU A 51 -7.09 -6.93 -33.70
N LEU A 52 -6.81 -6.34 -32.53
CA LEU A 52 -5.69 -5.43 -32.34
C LEU A 52 -4.70 -6.07 -31.37
N THR A 53 -3.44 -6.23 -31.79
CA THR A 53 -2.38 -6.76 -30.93
C THR A 53 -1.57 -5.63 -30.30
N ILE A 54 -1.23 -5.81 -29.03
CA ILE A 54 -0.24 -4.99 -28.31
C ILE A 54 0.78 -5.98 -27.73
N ARG A 55 2.05 -5.79 -28.07
CA ARG A 55 3.16 -6.61 -27.59
C ARG A 55 4.11 -5.74 -26.77
N GLN A 56 4.40 -6.16 -25.55
CA GLN A 56 5.39 -5.48 -24.71
C GLN A 56 6.79 -5.98 -25.06
N THR A 57 7.73 -5.05 -25.23
CA THR A 57 9.17 -5.34 -25.37
C THR A 57 9.97 -4.25 -24.65
N SER A 58 11.29 -4.27 -24.78
CA SER A 58 12.16 -3.24 -24.21
C SER A 58 13.28 -2.84 -25.16
N VAL A 59 13.79 -1.62 -24.96
CA VAL A 59 14.92 -1.08 -25.74
C VAL A 59 15.90 -0.35 -24.83
N VAL A 60 17.16 -0.34 -25.25
CA VAL A 60 18.24 0.42 -24.62
C VAL A 60 18.61 1.56 -25.56
N ALA A 61 18.38 2.81 -25.15
CA ALA A 61 18.49 3.99 -26.01
C ALA A 61 19.34 5.11 -25.41
N GLU A 62 19.93 5.94 -26.26
CA GLU A 62 20.70 7.11 -25.84
C GLU A 62 19.80 8.24 -25.32
N THR A 63 20.24 8.87 -24.23
CA THR A 63 19.54 9.93 -23.50
C THR A 63 20.48 11.12 -23.29
N ALA A 64 19.94 12.29 -22.93
CA ALA A 64 20.73 13.50 -22.64
C ALA A 64 21.80 13.33 -21.54
N HIS A 65 21.77 12.25 -20.76
CA HIS A 65 22.66 12.01 -19.62
C HIS A 65 23.37 10.64 -19.64
N GLY A 66 23.34 9.92 -20.77
CA GLY A 66 23.90 8.58 -20.90
C GLY A 66 22.92 7.63 -21.59
N ILE A 67 22.84 6.38 -21.14
CA ILE A 67 21.96 5.36 -21.73
C ILE A 67 20.79 5.08 -20.78
N GLY A 68 19.61 4.77 -21.33
CA GLY A 68 18.43 4.36 -20.57
C GLY A 68 17.80 3.08 -21.12
N TYR A 69 17.33 2.22 -20.22
CA TYR A 69 16.40 1.14 -20.53
C TYR A 69 14.98 1.70 -20.53
N PHE A 70 14.18 1.32 -21.52
CA PHE A 70 12.79 1.75 -21.64
C PHE A 70 11.89 0.57 -22.05
N GLU A 71 10.69 0.56 -21.51
CA GLU A 71 9.61 -0.31 -21.97
C GLU A 71 9.00 0.26 -23.27
N VAL A 72 8.64 -0.65 -24.19
CA VAL A 72 8.05 -0.31 -25.48
C VAL A 72 6.79 -1.14 -25.72
N LEU A 73 5.71 -0.47 -26.11
CA LEU A 73 4.52 -1.13 -26.63
C LEU A 73 4.55 -1.11 -28.17
N GLN A 74 4.77 -2.28 -28.77
CA GLN A 74 4.59 -2.50 -30.21
C GLN A 74 3.12 -2.81 -30.49
N GLY A 75 2.54 -2.19 -31.51
CA GLY A 75 1.14 -2.38 -31.85
C GLY A 75 0.55 -1.19 -32.58
N GLN A 76 -0.73 -0.92 -32.37
CA GLN A 76 -1.37 0.34 -32.76
C GLN A 76 -2.11 0.95 -31.55
N PRO A 77 -1.41 1.31 -30.46
CA PRO A 77 -2.03 1.89 -29.26
C PRO A 77 -2.70 3.25 -29.51
N TRP A 78 -2.42 3.89 -30.65
CA TRP A 78 -3.06 5.13 -31.11
C TRP A 78 -4.32 4.91 -31.97
N ASP A 79 -4.81 3.67 -32.10
CA ASP A 79 -6.11 3.38 -32.73
C ASP A 79 -7.25 4.03 -31.93
N GLU A 80 -8.28 4.58 -32.60
CA GLU A 80 -9.42 5.24 -31.97
C GLU A 80 -10.15 4.33 -30.96
N SER A 81 -10.10 3.01 -31.17
CA SER A 81 -10.63 2.01 -30.24
C SER A 81 -9.93 1.97 -28.87
N PHE A 82 -8.77 2.61 -28.71
CA PHE A 82 -8.04 2.73 -27.43
C PHE A 82 -8.16 4.11 -26.75
N ALA A 83 -9.03 5.00 -27.24
CA ALA A 83 -9.26 6.31 -26.63
C ALA A 83 -9.57 6.21 -25.12
N GLY A 84 -8.87 7.00 -24.31
CA GLY A 84 -8.91 6.96 -22.85
C GLY A 84 -8.03 5.90 -22.18
N LYS A 85 -7.46 4.93 -22.93
CA LYS A 85 -6.36 4.05 -22.47
C LYS A 85 -5.00 4.58 -22.92
N TRP A 86 -4.90 5.00 -24.18
CA TRP A 86 -3.69 5.58 -24.78
C TRP A 86 -4.07 6.78 -25.66
N ASP A 87 -4.03 7.98 -25.10
CA ASP A 87 -4.47 9.20 -25.79
C ASP A 87 -3.31 9.91 -26.50
N VAL A 88 -3.45 10.17 -27.80
CA VAL A 88 -2.50 10.98 -28.58
C VAL A 88 -2.58 12.44 -28.13
N THR A 89 -1.46 13.00 -27.67
CA THR A 89 -1.42 14.34 -27.04
C THR A 89 -0.82 15.43 -27.93
N ALA A 90 0.10 15.07 -28.83
CA ALA A 90 0.66 15.97 -29.84
C ALA A 90 1.33 15.18 -30.98
N GLY A 91 1.48 15.81 -32.14
CA GLY A 91 2.15 15.23 -33.31
C GLY A 91 1.28 14.24 -34.09
N ASP A 92 1.94 13.48 -34.96
CA ASP A 92 1.34 12.50 -35.86
C ASP A 92 1.58 11.06 -35.35
N THR A 93 0.84 10.10 -35.90
CA THR A 93 1.04 8.67 -35.60
C THR A 93 2.11 8.04 -36.52
N PRO A 94 2.80 6.95 -36.10
CA PRO A 94 3.81 6.28 -36.90
C PRO A 94 3.28 5.68 -38.20
N ASN A 95 3.80 6.15 -39.33
CA ASN A 95 3.45 5.66 -40.66
C ASN A 95 4.52 4.73 -41.24
N ALA A 96 5.76 4.78 -40.74
CA ALA A 96 6.84 3.84 -41.04
C ALA A 96 7.45 3.24 -39.76
N ASP A 97 8.14 2.11 -39.88
CA ASP A 97 8.66 1.36 -38.71
C ASP A 97 9.88 2.05 -38.06
N SER A 98 10.49 3.02 -38.76
CA SER A 98 11.49 3.95 -38.23
C SER A 98 10.89 5.17 -37.51
N GLU A 99 9.57 5.18 -37.27
CA GLU A 99 8.85 6.23 -36.56
C GLU A 99 8.24 5.69 -35.27
N ILE A 100 8.30 6.49 -34.20
CA ILE A 100 7.82 6.12 -32.88
C ILE A 100 7.03 7.26 -32.23
N MET A 101 6.17 6.91 -31.28
CA MET A 101 5.64 7.84 -30.29
C MET A 101 6.26 7.56 -28.92
N VAL A 102 6.22 8.56 -28.04
CA VAL A 102 6.78 8.45 -26.68
C VAL A 102 5.92 9.19 -25.66
N THR A 103 6.10 8.95 -24.37
CA THR A 103 5.46 9.82 -23.36
C THR A 103 6.15 11.19 -23.30
N ALA A 104 5.44 12.22 -22.80
CA ALA A 104 6.04 13.53 -22.56
C ALA A 104 7.22 13.50 -21.56
N ALA A 105 7.25 12.50 -20.66
CA ALA A 105 8.40 12.26 -19.78
C ALA A 105 9.59 11.68 -20.56
N THR A 106 9.35 10.72 -21.45
CA THR A 106 10.36 10.14 -22.33
C THR A 106 11.03 11.18 -23.24
N LEU A 107 10.28 12.10 -23.87
CA LEU A 107 10.87 13.23 -24.61
C LEU A 107 11.88 14.02 -23.75
N LYS A 108 11.47 14.36 -22.52
CA LYS A 108 12.29 15.10 -21.57
C LYS A 108 13.50 14.29 -21.07
N ARG A 109 13.39 12.96 -20.99
CA ARG A 109 14.49 12.05 -20.64
C ARG A 109 15.53 11.96 -21.75
N PHE A 110 15.09 11.87 -23.00
CA PHE A 110 15.96 11.97 -24.16
C PHE A 110 16.56 13.37 -24.33
N GLY A 111 15.84 14.42 -23.89
CA GLY A 111 16.26 15.81 -24.00
C GLY A 111 16.07 16.41 -25.40
N VAL A 112 15.20 15.79 -26.19
CA VAL A 112 14.90 16.13 -27.59
C VAL A 112 13.51 16.74 -27.74
N ALA A 113 13.23 17.33 -28.90
CA ALA A 113 11.91 17.85 -29.26
C ALA A 113 11.10 16.84 -30.10
N LEU A 114 9.83 17.17 -30.33
CA LEU A 114 9.01 16.44 -31.30
C LEU A 114 9.55 16.65 -32.73
N GLY A 115 9.69 15.57 -33.49
CA GLY A 115 10.26 15.56 -34.84
C GLY A 115 11.77 15.25 -34.89
N ASP A 116 12.47 15.30 -33.75
CA ASP A 116 13.86 14.85 -33.64
C ASP A 116 13.96 13.31 -33.69
N SER A 117 15.18 12.80 -33.90
CA SER A 117 15.45 11.36 -33.87
C SER A 117 16.31 10.96 -32.67
N ILE A 118 16.04 9.78 -32.12
CA ILE A 118 16.85 9.12 -31.08
C ILE A 118 17.62 7.94 -31.65
N ARG A 119 18.74 7.58 -31.01
CA ARG A 119 19.46 6.34 -31.30
C ARG A 119 19.10 5.27 -30.27
N VAL A 120 18.54 4.16 -30.77
CA VAL A 120 18.45 2.90 -30.04
C VAL A 120 19.78 2.16 -30.24
N ILE A 121 20.23 1.47 -29.21
CA ILE A 121 21.50 0.73 -29.16
C ILE A 121 21.21 -0.77 -29.18
N GLU A 122 20.30 -1.20 -28.31
CA GLU A 122 19.80 -2.57 -28.22
C GLU A 122 18.27 -2.52 -28.30
N PRO A 123 17.61 -3.45 -29.02
CA PRO A 123 18.19 -4.66 -29.58
C PRO A 123 18.99 -4.45 -30.88
N ILE A 124 18.53 -3.54 -31.73
CA ILE A 124 19.17 -3.18 -33.00
C ILE A 124 19.71 -1.77 -32.86
N ALA A 125 20.96 -1.54 -33.29
CA ALA A 125 21.57 -0.22 -33.31
C ALA A 125 21.02 0.63 -34.47
N SER A 126 19.85 1.22 -34.26
CA SER A 126 19.07 1.96 -35.27
C SER A 126 18.64 3.35 -34.79
N THR A 127 18.06 4.16 -35.68
CA THR A 127 17.68 5.56 -35.41
C THR A 127 16.22 5.76 -35.75
N TYR A 128 15.42 6.13 -34.74
CA TYR A 128 13.96 6.31 -34.87
C TYR A 128 13.59 7.78 -34.72
N ARG A 129 12.65 8.25 -35.54
CA ARG A 129 12.09 9.62 -35.47
C ARG A 129 10.89 9.65 -34.52
N ILE A 130 10.88 10.58 -33.58
CA ILE A 130 9.74 10.77 -32.67
C ILE A 130 8.70 11.65 -33.39
N VAL A 131 7.62 11.04 -33.88
CA VAL A 131 6.56 11.72 -34.65
C VAL A 131 5.42 12.24 -33.78
N GLY A 132 5.20 11.62 -32.62
CA GLY A 132 4.08 11.95 -31.73
C GLY A 132 4.40 11.76 -30.24
N THR A 133 3.58 12.38 -29.39
CA THR A 133 3.50 12.03 -27.97
C THR A 133 2.16 11.42 -27.63
N ILE A 134 2.16 10.41 -26.76
CA ILE A 134 0.98 9.66 -26.34
C ILE A 134 1.00 9.49 -24.81
N GLN A 135 -0.17 9.52 -24.19
CA GLN A 135 -0.35 9.39 -22.75
C GLN A 135 -1.00 8.04 -22.43
N SER A 136 -0.28 7.18 -21.71
CA SER A 136 -0.84 5.94 -21.15
C SER A 136 -1.59 6.22 -19.86
N ALA A 137 -2.84 5.77 -19.78
CA ALA A 137 -3.69 5.87 -18.59
C ALA A 137 -3.16 5.05 -17.39
N ALA A 138 -2.30 4.05 -17.65
CA ALA A 138 -1.66 3.23 -16.62
C ALA A 138 -0.42 3.89 -15.98
N LEU A 139 0.09 4.99 -16.55
CA LEU A 139 1.33 5.63 -16.12
C LEU A 139 1.12 6.96 -15.41
N ASP A 140 2.06 7.28 -14.53
CA ASP A 140 2.25 8.63 -14.00
C ASP A 140 2.67 9.59 -15.13
N ASN A 141 2.43 10.90 -14.95
CA ASN A 141 2.94 11.98 -15.82
C ASN A 141 4.48 12.03 -15.93
N SER A 142 5.19 11.25 -15.12
CA SER A 142 6.64 11.03 -15.15
C SER A 142 7.05 9.62 -15.60
N GLY A 143 6.11 8.78 -16.08
CA GLY A 143 6.39 7.44 -16.60
C GLY A 143 7.04 7.50 -17.98
N GLU A 144 8.18 6.84 -18.12
CA GLU A 144 8.99 6.81 -19.35
C GLU A 144 8.67 5.51 -20.13
N GLN A 145 8.00 5.64 -21.28
CA GLN A 145 7.59 4.54 -22.18
C GLN A 145 7.71 4.99 -23.65
N LEU A 146 7.94 4.06 -24.58
CA LEU A 146 7.90 4.27 -26.04
C LEU A 146 6.79 3.42 -26.67
N PHE A 147 6.37 3.78 -27.88
CA PHE A 147 5.28 3.14 -28.60
C PHE A 147 5.64 3.10 -30.09
N ALA A 148 5.47 1.94 -30.72
CA ALA A 148 5.90 1.72 -32.10
C ALA A 148 4.95 0.77 -32.84
N ARG A 149 5.14 0.63 -34.15
CA ARG A 149 4.39 -0.31 -34.99
C ARG A 149 4.73 -1.76 -34.60
N PRO A 150 3.86 -2.76 -34.92
CA PRO A 150 4.27 -4.17 -34.87
C PRO A 150 5.44 -4.36 -35.86
N GLY A 151 6.44 -5.16 -35.51
CA GLY A 151 7.64 -5.36 -36.33
C GLY A 151 8.77 -4.35 -36.11
N ALA A 152 8.54 -3.21 -35.43
CA ALA A 152 9.53 -2.13 -35.33
C ALA A 152 10.80 -2.49 -34.53
N PHE A 153 10.74 -3.54 -33.71
CA PHE A 153 11.84 -4.06 -32.89
C PHE A 153 11.94 -5.61 -32.89
N ASP A 154 11.24 -6.34 -33.77
CA ASP A 154 10.98 -7.79 -33.62
C ASP A 154 12.14 -8.76 -33.96
N ASP A 155 13.41 -8.34 -33.83
CA ASP A 155 14.59 -9.24 -33.85
C ASP A 155 14.98 -9.76 -32.44
N VAL A 156 14.16 -9.55 -31.40
CA VAL A 156 14.45 -9.92 -29.98
C VAL A 156 13.73 -11.18 -29.52
N LEU A 157 12.51 -11.36 -30.02
CA LEU A 157 11.54 -12.32 -29.54
C LEU A 157 10.73 -12.80 -30.75
N PRO A 158 10.46 -14.10 -30.90
CA PRO A 158 9.82 -14.65 -32.09
C PRO A 158 8.56 -13.91 -32.53
N ALA A 159 8.34 -13.77 -33.83
CA ALA A 159 7.12 -13.16 -34.38
C ALA A 159 5.82 -13.93 -34.03
N ASN A 160 5.93 -15.16 -33.51
CA ASN A 160 4.82 -16.03 -33.10
C ASN A 160 4.74 -16.21 -31.56
N ASP A 161 5.24 -15.24 -30.79
CA ASP A 161 5.11 -15.22 -29.33
C ASP A 161 3.68 -14.84 -28.90
N LEU A 162 2.84 -15.87 -28.82
CA LEU A 162 1.44 -15.75 -28.40
C LEU A 162 1.28 -15.47 -26.90
N ALA A 163 2.33 -15.67 -26.10
CA ALA A 163 2.31 -15.49 -24.65
C ALA A 163 2.63 -14.04 -24.23
N GLY A 164 3.62 -13.41 -24.88
CA GLY A 164 3.99 -12.00 -24.70
C GLY A 164 3.10 -10.99 -25.46
N THR A 165 2.03 -11.46 -26.12
CA THR A 165 1.12 -10.63 -26.91
C THR A 165 -0.25 -10.51 -26.24
N GLU A 166 -0.68 -9.27 -25.98
CA GLU A 166 -2.05 -8.94 -25.59
C GLU A 166 -2.95 -8.81 -26.82
N TYR A 167 -4.16 -9.39 -26.74
CA TYR A 167 -5.12 -9.45 -27.82
C TYR A 167 -6.39 -8.67 -27.48
N TYR A 168 -6.70 -7.64 -28.28
CA TYR A 168 -7.83 -6.75 -28.06
C TYR A 168 -8.90 -6.92 -29.13
N LEU A 169 -10.15 -7.05 -28.67
CA LEU A 169 -11.36 -7.23 -29.46
C LEU A 169 -12.25 -5.98 -29.36
N PRO A 170 -11.91 -4.87 -30.03
CA PRO A 170 -12.58 -3.59 -29.80
C PRO A 170 -14.06 -3.58 -30.21
N ASP A 171 -14.39 -4.31 -31.27
CA ASP A 171 -15.73 -4.33 -31.89
C ASP A 171 -16.56 -5.56 -31.49
N THR A 172 -16.03 -6.44 -30.63
CA THR A 172 -16.70 -7.69 -30.19
C THR A 172 -17.00 -7.64 -28.69
N ARG A 173 -18.26 -7.86 -28.32
CA ARG A 173 -18.67 -8.12 -26.94
C ARG A 173 -18.66 -9.63 -26.70
N LEU A 174 -18.03 -10.05 -25.60
CA LEU A 174 -18.04 -11.43 -25.11
C LEU A 174 -18.67 -11.43 -23.73
N ASP A 175 -19.79 -12.12 -23.54
CA ASP A 175 -20.40 -12.31 -22.22
C ASP A 175 -19.83 -13.57 -21.55
N TRP A 176 -20.22 -13.84 -20.29
CA TRP A 176 -19.55 -14.87 -19.49
C TRP A 176 -19.64 -16.28 -20.11
N GLU A 177 -20.73 -16.60 -20.80
CA GLU A 177 -20.89 -17.87 -21.52
C GLU A 177 -19.89 -18.00 -22.69
N ASP A 178 -19.59 -16.90 -23.39
CA ASP A 178 -18.58 -16.88 -24.46
C ASP A 178 -17.18 -17.09 -23.88
N VAL A 179 -16.86 -16.43 -22.75
CA VAL A 179 -15.58 -16.63 -22.04
C VAL A 179 -15.44 -18.08 -21.55
N GLN A 180 -16.52 -18.70 -21.05
CA GLN A 180 -16.51 -20.11 -20.67
C GLN A 180 -16.33 -21.07 -21.86
N GLN A 181 -16.73 -20.70 -23.08
CA GLN A 181 -16.45 -21.46 -24.29
C GLN A 181 -15.02 -21.24 -24.82
N LEU A 182 -14.42 -20.08 -24.56
CA LEU A 182 -13.05 -19.74 -24.96
C LEU A 182 -11.99 -20.36 -24.03
N ASN A 183 -12.27 -20.49 -22.73
CA ASN A 183 -11.33 -21.06 -21.75
C ASN A 183 -10.76 -22.44 -22.18
N PRO A 184 -11.56 -23.45 -22.60
CA PRO A 184 -11.05 -24.74 -23.11
C PRO A 184 -10.05 -24.66 -24.28
N HIS A 185 -10.07 -23.57 -25.05
CA HIS A 185 -9.16 -23.34 -26.17
C HIS A 185 -7.84 -22.70 -25.74
N GLY A 186 -7.61 -22.49 -24.44
CA GLY A 186 -6.42 -21.84 -23.90
C GLY A 186 -6.55 -20.31 -23.82
N ALA A 187 -7.76 -19.75 -23.95
CA ALA A 187 -7.96 -18.31 -24.04
C ALA A 187 -8.58 -17.75 -22.75
N THR A 188 -7.76 -17.12 -21.90
CA THR A 188 -8.29 -16.28 -20.81
C THR A 188 -8.69 -14.91 -21.36
N VAL A 189 -9.80 -14.36 -20.88
CA VAL A 189 -10.40 -13.13 -21.42
C VAL A 189 -10.94 -12.24 -20.30
N LEU A 190 -10.42 -11.02 -20.19
CA LEU A 190 -11.03 -9.95 -19.40
C LEU A 190 -12.08 -9.18 -20.22
N SER A 191 -13.35 -9.55 -20.09
CA SER A 191 -14.45 -8.85 -20.78
C SER A 191 -15.05 -7.71 -19.95
N ARG A 192 -15.28 -6.57 -20.61
CA ARG A 192 -15.96 -5.40 -20.02
C ARG A 192 -17.39 -5.70 -19.55
N SER A 193 -18.15 -6.56 -20.23
CA SER A 193 -19.51 -6.89 -19.78
C SER A 193 -19.48 -7.76 -18.53
N VAL A 194 -18.55 -8.73 -18.46
CA VAL A 194 -18.36 -9.59 -17.28
C VAL A 194 -17.84 -8.80 -16.07
N ILE A 195 -16.96 -7.80 -16.25
CA ILE A 195 -16.56 -6.89 -15.16
C ILE A 195 -17.76 -6.09 -14.61
N LEU A 196 -18.65 -5.63 -15.49
CA LEU A 196 -19.77 -4.74 -15.13
C LEU A 196 -21.01 -5.48 -14.61
N ASP A 197 -21.22 -6.73 -15.00
CA ASP A 197 -22.30 -7.61 -14.55
C ASP A 197 -21.73 -9.02 -14.28
N PRO A 198 -20.92 -9.19 -13.21
CA PRO A 198 -20.23 -10.45 -12.92
C PRO A 198 -21.21 -11.55 -12.46
N PRO A 199 -20.92 -12.83 -12.74
CA PRO A 199 -21.74 -13.93 -12.29
C PRO A 199 -21.75 -14.02 -10.75
N PRO A 200 -22.79 -14.63 -10.13
CA PRO A 200 -22.96 -14.61 -8.68
C PRO A 200 -21.73 -15.15 -7.91
N PRO A 201 -21.29 -14.49 -6.82
CA PRO A 201 -20.11 -14.92 -6.06
C PRO A 201 -20.20 -16.38 -5.61
N GLY A 202 -19.14 -17.16 -5.91
CA GLY A 202 -19.11 -18.62 -5.64
C GLY A 202 -19.76 -19.50 -6.71
N SER A 203 -20.13 -18.95 -7.87
CA SER A 203 -20.56 -19.74 -9.04
C SER A 203 -19.41 -20.30 -9.88
N THR A 204 -18.17 -19.89 -9.63
CA THR A 204 -16.96 -20.38 -10.30
C THR A 204 -16.02 -21.04 -9.30
N ALA A 205 -15.39 -22.16 -9.68
CA ALA A 205 -14.41 -22.86 -8.83
C ALA A 205 -13.17 -21.99 -8.53
N VAL A 206 -12.81 -21.14 -9.50
CA VAL A 206 -11.55 -20.37 -9.53
C VAL A 206 -11.68 -18.98 -8.92
N SER A 207 -12.82 -18.66 -8.27
CA SER A 207 -13.02 -17.40 -7.54
C SER A 207 -11.82 -17.10 -6.62
N SER A 208 -10.93 -16.17 -7.02
CA SER A 208 -9.52 -16.11 -6.57
C SER A 208 -9.34 -15.51 -5.17
N SER A 209 -9.81 -16.22 -4.15
CA SER A 209 -10.11 -15.72 -2.79
C SER A 209 -10.55 -14.25 -2.73
N PRO A 210 -11.72 -13.89 -3.31
CA PRO A 210 -12.43 -12.69 -2.89
C PRO A 210 -12.67 -12.71 -1.38
N GLY A 211 -12.70 -13.90 -0.78
CA GLY A 211 -12.66 -14.15 0.67
C GLY A 211 -11.63 -13.28 1.40
N ASP A 212 -10.33 -13.37 1.10
CA ASP A 212 -9.31 -12.67 1.90
C ASP A 212 -9.33 -11.15 1.71
N ARG A 213 -9.41 -10.67 0.45
CA ARG A 213 -9.50 -9.23 0.17
C ARG A 213 -10.80 -8.62 0.72
N SER A 214 -11.94 -9.31 0.57
CA SER A 214 -13.22 -8.83 1.13
C SER A 214 -13.29 -8.97 2.65
N ALA A 215 -12.74 -10.02 3.26
CA ALA A 215 -12.67 -10.18 4.72
C ALA A 215 -11.82 -9.07 5.33
N ALA A 216 -10.65 -8.75 4.76
CA ALA A 216 -9.85 -7.62 5.19
C ALA A 216 -10.62 -6.29 5.08
N VAL A 217 -11.28 -6.02 3.95
CA VAL A 217 -12.07 -4.78 3.76
C VAL A 217 -13.27 -4.72 4.70
N ILE A 218 -14.04 -5.80 4.85
CA ILE A 218 -15.19 -5.91 5.78
C ILE A 218 -14.72 -5.75 7.23
N LEU A 219 -13.57 -6.31 7.58
CA LEU A 219 -12.96 -6.16 8.91
C LEU A 219 -12.53 -4.71 9.17
N TYR A 220 -11.84 -4.05 8.23
CA TYR A 220 -11.50 -2.63 8.36
C TYR A 220 -12.77 -1.75 8.44
N LEU A 221 -13.79 -2.00 7.63
CA LEU A 221 -15.08 -1.29 7.69
C LEU A 221 -15.81 -1.53 9.03
N GLY A 222 -15.83 -2.76 9.53
CA GLY A 222 -16.39 -3.11 10.84
C GLY A 222 -15.62 -2.49 12.01
N LEU A 223 -14.29 -2.45 11.91
CA LEU A 223 -13.39 -1.84 12.88
C LEU A 223 -13.59 -0.32 12.96
N PHE A 224 -13.43 0.39 11.84
CA PHE A 224 -13.59 1.84 11.80
C PHE A 224 -15.05 2.27 12.03
N GLY A 225 -16.02 1.54 11.48
CA GLY A 225 -17.46 1.78 11.72
C GLY A 225 -17.87 1.54 13.17
N GLY A 226 -17.33 0.49 13.80
CA GLY A 226 -17.54 0.18 15.22
C GLY A 226 -16.95 1.23 16.15
N PHE A 227 -15.73 1.69 15.89
CA PHE A 227 -15.13 2.80 16.63
C PHE A 227 -15.89 4.12 16.39
N ALA A 228 -16.27 4.45 15.16
CA ALA A 228 -17.04 5.66 14.86
C ALA A 228 -18.40 5.67 15.58
N LEU A 229 -19.12 4.54 15.59
CA LEU A 229 -20.36 4.35 16.36
C LEU A 229 -20.13 4.58 17.87
N PHE A 230 -19.04 4.04 18.41
CA PHE A 230 -18.67 4.21 19.82
C PHE A 230 -18.32 5.67 20.17
N GLU A 231 -17.54 6.36 19.32
CA GLU A 231 -17.19 7.77 19.50
C GLU A 231 -18.42 8.66 19.46
N VAL A 232 -19.31 8.46 18.47
CA VAL A 232 -20.59 9.17 18.34
C VAL A 232 -21.45 8.92 19.57
N ALA A 233 -21.52 7.68 20.09
CA ALA A 233 -22.28 7.37 21.30
C ALA A 233 -21.77 8.13 22.54
N LEU A 234 -20.45 8.30 22.69
CA LEU A 234 -19.86 9.08 23.79
C LEU A 234 -20.05 10.60 23.59
N LEU A 235 -19.76 11.13 22.40
CA LEU A 235 -19.86 12.55 22.04
C LEU A 235 -21.30 13.06 22.11
N ALA A 236 -22.21 12.41 21.39
CA ALA A 236 -23.62 12.79 21.36
C ALA A 236 -24.29 12.48 22.71
N GLY A 237 -23.94 11.35 23.34
CA GLY A 237 -24.41 11.01 24.70
C GLY A 237 -24.00 12.06 25.73
N ALA A 238 -22.80 12.64 25.62
CA ALA A 238 -22.37 13.79 26.42
C ALA A 238 -23.25 15.02 26.18
N ALA A 239 -23.38 15.43 24.92
CA ALA A 239 -24.13 16.62 24.52
C ALA A 239 -25.60 16.53 24.94
N PHE A 240 -26.28 15.42 24.61
CA PHE A 240 -27.69 15.21 24.98
C PHE A 240 -27.89 15.06 26.49
N THR A 241 -26.92 14.51 27.25
CA THR A 241 -26.99 14.50 28.72
C THR A 241 -26.94 15.91 29.32
N VAL A 242 -26.16 16.82 28.73
CA VAL A 242 -26.09 18.23 29.18
C VAL A 242 -27.31 19.03 28.70
N GLY A 243 -27.71 18.87 27.43
CA GLY A 243 -28.89 19.53 26.84
C GLY A 243 -30.20 19.15 27.55
N ALA A 244 -30.43 17.86 27.79
CA ALA A 244 -31.60 17.40 28.53
C ALA A 244 -31.66 17.95 29.97
N ARG A 245 -30.51 18.21 30.61
CA ARG A 245 -30.44 18.88 31.93
C ARG A 245 -30.81 20.36 31.85
N GLN A 246 -30.36 21.08 30.83
CA GLN A 246 -30.76 22.47 30.59
C GLN A 246 -32.27 22.56 30.31
N GLN A 247 -32.81 21.59 29.57
CA GLN A 247 -34.23 21.52 29.21
C GLN A 247 -35.15 20.95 30.32
N GLN A 248 -34.62 20.52 31.49
CA GLN A 248 -35.44 19.88 32.55
C GLN A 248 -36.65 20.72 32.98
N ARG A 249 -36.53 22.04 33.04
CA ARG A 249 -37.67 22.92 33.39
C ARG A 249 -38.74 22.94 32.30
N ALA A 250 -38.35 22.96 31.02
CA ALA A 250 -39.29 22.92 29.89
C ALA A 250 -40.00 21.56 29.80
N LEU A 251 -39.26 20.46 30.02
CA LEU A 251 -39.81 19.10 30.08
C LEU A 251 -40.77 18.92 31.27
N ALA A 252 -40.49 19.53 32.42
CA ALA A 252 -41.39 19.54 33.57
C ALA A 252 -42.67 20.36 33.30
N ILE A 253 -42.56 21.50 32.61
CA ILE A 253 -43.73 22.27 32.14
C ILE A 253 -44.58 21.42 31.18
N LEU A 254 -43.97 20.79 30.18
CA LEU A 254 -44.67 19.91 29.23
C LEU A 254 -45.40 18.76 29.95
N ALA A 255 -44.76 18.11 30.94
CA ALA A 255 -45.38 17.09 31.76
C ALA A 255 -46.53 17.63 32.64
N SER A 256 -46.43 18.87 33.14
CA SER A 256 -47.48 19.49 33.96
C SER A 256 -48.75 19.84 33.18
N VAL A 257 -48.66 19.96 31.85
CA VAL A 257 -49.81 20.15 30.94
C VAL A 257 -50.31 18.80 30.38
N GLY A 258 -49.87 17.67 30.94
CA GLY A 258 -50.34 16.32 30.59
C GLY A 258 -49.40 15.52 29.68
N GLY A 259 -48.21 16.04 29.34
CA GLY A 259 -47.24 15.32 28.51
C GLY A 259 -46.75 14.02 29.15
N ASP A 260 -47.02 12.89 28.50
CA ASP A 260 -46.66 11.56 29.01
C ASP A 260 -45.15 11.24 28.88
N ARG A 261 -44.70 10.17 29.54
CA ARG A 261 -43.29 9.74 29.49
C ARG A 261 -42.83 9.36 28.08
N ARG A 262 -43.72 8.85 27.21
CA ARG A 262 -43.42 8.54 25.80
C ARG A 262 -43.26 9.82 24.99
N MET A 263 -44.07 10.85 25.21
CA MET A 263 -43.94 12.17 24.60
C MET A 263 -42.62 12.85 24.99
N LEU A 264 -42.28 12.89 26.28
CA LEU A 264 -41.00 13.43 26.77
C LEU A 264 -39.79 12.67 26.17
N PHE A 265 -39.87 11.34 26.08
CA PHE A 265 -38.84 10.53 25.42
C PHE A 265 -38.73 10.84 23.91
N ARG A 266 -39.87 10.92 23.21
CA ARG A 266 -39.94 11.21 21.77
C ARG A 266 -39.33 12.57 21.44
N VAL A 267 -39.70 13.63 22.13
CA VAL A 267 -39.20 15.01 21.89
C VAL A 267 -37.67 15.05 21.91
N ILE A 268 -37.03 14.45 22.92
CA ILE A 268 -35.56 14.45 23.05
C ILE A 268 -34.92 13.52 22.01
N SER A 269 -35.52 12.35 21.74
CA SER A 269 -34.96 11.37 20.81
C SER A 269 -35.08 11.82 19.34
N PHE A 270 -36.13 12.56 18.98
CA PHE A 270 -36.24 13.21 17.67
C PHE A 270 -35.19 14.31 17.49
N GLY A 271 -34.82 15.04 18.54
CA GLY A 271 -33.64 15.92 18.52
C GLY A 271 -32.34 15.16 18.18
N GLY A 272 -32.22 13.92 18.67
CA GLY A 272 -31.15 12.98 18.29
C GLY A 272 -31.16 12.61 16.80
N ILE A 273 -32.33 12.30 16.24
CA ILE A 273 -32.49 11.98 14.81
C ILE A 273 -32.17 13.20 13.95
N ILE A 274 -32.76 14.36 14.22
CA ILE A 274 -32.60 15.58 13.42
C ILE A 274 -31.13 16.03 13.41
N LEU A 275 -30.47 16.07 14.57
CA LEU A 275 -29.06 16.43 14.66
C LEU A 275 -28.15 15.34 14.05
N GLY A 276 -28.57 14.08 14.12
CA GLY A 276 -27.92 12.95 13.46
C GLY A 276 -27.91 13.08 11.94
N VAL A 277 -29.08 13.31 11.32
CA VAL A 277 -29.20 13.53 9.87
C VAL A 277 -28.37 14.73 9.43
N ILE A 278 -28.51 15.89 10.10
CA ILE A 278 -27.77 17.11 9.73
C ILE A 278 -26.26 16.88 9.85
N GLY A 279 -25.81 16.28 10.95
CA GLY A 279 -24.39 15.98 11.19
C GLY A 279 -23.83 14.95 10.19
N ALA A 280 -24.60 13.91 9.87
CA ALA A 280 -24.21 12.88 8.92
C ALA A 280 -24.15 13.40 7.47
N THR A 281 -25.14 14.18 7.03
CA THR A 281 -25.14 14.80 5.69
C THR A 281 -23.99 15.79 5.54
N VAL A 282 -23.76 16.67 6.53
CA VAL A 282 -22.62 17.60 6.50
C VAL A 282 -21.28 16.84 6.55
N GLY A 283 -21.18 15.79 7.36
CA GLY A 283 -20.01 14.92 7.43
C GLY A 283 -19.72 14.21 6.11
N ALA A 284 -20.75 13.66 5.45
CA ALA A 284 -20.63 13.02 4.14
C ALA A 284 -20.20 14.02 3.06
N VAL A 285 -20.83 15.20 2.98
CA VAL A 285 -20.44 16.25 2.00
C VAL A 285 -19.00 16.72 2.22
N LEU A 286 -18.57 16.92 3.48
CA LEU A 286 -17.19 17.27 3.78
C LEU A 286 -16.21 16.13 3.49
N GLY A 287 -16.57 14.88 3.79
CA GLY A 287 -15.75 13.70 3.49
C GLY A 287 -15.54 13.51 2.00
N VAL A 288 -16.61 13.56 1.20
CA VAL A 288 -16.57 13.53 -0.27
C VAL A 288 -15.75 14.70 -0.81
N GLY A 289 -15.96 15.92 -0.30
CA GLY A 289 -15.19 17.10 -0.71
C GLY A 289 -13.69 17.02 -0.39
N VAL A 290 -13.32 16.44 0.75
CA VAL A 290 -11.92 16.19 1.14
C VAL A 290 -11.30 15.06 0.31
N ALA A 291 -12.04 13.98 0.03
CA ALA A 291 -11.58 12.90 -0.85
C ALA A 291 -11.34 13.40 -2.28
N TRP A 292 -12.25 14.20 -2.82
CA TRP A 292 -12.10 14.87 -4.13
C TRP A 292 -10.89 15.81 -4.16
N ALA A 293 -10.73 16.67 -3.14
CA ALA A 293 -9.59 17.57 -3.06
C ALA A 293 -8.26 16.83 -2.85
N TYR A 294 -8.25 15.73 -2.09
CA TYR A 294 -7.09 14.87 -1.94
C TYR A 294 -6.71 14.21 -3.26
N MET A 295 -7.68 13.60 -3.96
CA MET A 295 -7.48 13.02 -5.29
C MET A 295 -6.93 14.06 -6.28
N GLY A 296 -7.44 15.30 -6.28
CA GLY A 296 -6.90 16.39 -7.10
C GLY A 296 -5.48 16.86 -6.75
N ILE A 297 -4.96 16.51 -5.56
CA ILE A 297 -3.59 16.83 -5.12
C ILE A 297 -2.65 15.62 -5.31
N SER A 298 -3.18 14.39 -5.19
CA SER A 298 -2.42 13.14 -5.37
C SER A 298 -2.48 12.58 -6.79
N ALA A 299 -3.34 13.11 -7.66
CA ALA A 299 -3.42 12.76 -9.08
C ALA A 299 -2.10 13.11 -9.78
N ASN A 300 -1.31 12.07 -9.97
CA ASN A 300 -0.02 12.05 -10.64
C ASN A 300 -0.15 11.84 -12.17
N GLY A 301 -1.36 11.73 -12.71
CA GLY A 301 -1.66 11.38 -14.12
C GLY A 301 -2.15 9.94 -14.31
N ASN A 302 -1.89 9.07 -13.33
CA ASN A 302 -2.15 7.65 -13.40
C ASN A 302 -3.61 7.31 -13.07
N ALA A 303 -4.38 6.91 -14.08
CA ALA A 303 -5.77 6.49 -13.94
C ALA A 303 -5.89 5.06 -13.41
N ALA A 304 -4.94 4.15 -13.66
CA ALA A 304 -4.96 2.82 -13.01
C ALA A 304 -4.86 2.93 -11.48
N ARG A 305 -4.10 3.91 -10.97
CA ARG A 305 -4.02 4.25 -9.54
C ARG A 305 -5.28 4.94 -9.00
N TYR A 306 -5.95 5.73 -9.84
CA TYR A 306 -7.13 6.51 -9.48
C TYR A 306 -8.21 6.39 -10.57
N PRO A 307 -8.94 5.26 -10.66
CA PRO A 307 -9.80 4.91 -11.80
C PRO A 307 -11.07 5.76 -11.97
N GLY A 308 -11.18 6.88 -11.26
CA GLY A 308 -12.30 7.82 -11.29
C GLY A 308 -12.80 8.15 -9.89
N PHE A 309 -13.39 9.34 -9.73
CA PHE A 309 -14.00 9.76 -8.47
C PHE A 309 -15.41 9.18 -8.32
N HIS A 310 -15.48 7.87 -8.10
CA HIS A 310 -16.73 7.14 -7.96
C HIS A 310 -17.34 7.31 -6.56
N VAL A 311 -18.57 7.85 -6.51
CA VAL A 311 -19.29 8.12 -5.26
C VAL A 311 -20.56 7.27 -5.23
N GLU A 312 -20.47 6.11 -4.59
CA GLU A 312 -21.57 5.13 -4.53
C GLU A 312 -22.73 5.65 -3.63
N PRO A 313 -23.90 6.02 -4.20
CA PRO A 313 -24.96 6.67 -3.45
C PRO A 313 -25.60 5.75 -2.39
N LEU A 314 -25.65 4.44 -2.63
CA LEU A 314 -26.22 3.48 -1.68
C LEU A 314 -25.34 3.34 -0.43
N ILE A 315 -24.01 3.31 -0.60
CA ILE A 315 -23.06 3.28 0.50
C ILE A 315 -23.11 4.58 1.30
N LEU A 316 -23.18 5.75 0.65
CA LEU A 316 -23.38 7.03 1.36
C LEU A 316 -24.71 7.08 2.12
N LEU A 317 -25.80 6.59 1.52
CA LEU A 317 -27.11 6.53 2.18
C LEU A 317 -27.07 5.61 3.41
N PHE A 318 -26.39 4.45 3.30
CA PHE A 318 -26.17 3.54 4.42
C PHE A 318 -25.36 4.20 5.55
N ILE A 319 -24.26 4.88 5.22
CA ILE A 319 -23.44 5.63 6.20
C ILE A 319 -24.27 6.72 6.90
N ILE A 320 -25.08 7.47 6.15
CA ILE A 320 -25.94 8.52 6.71
C ILE A 320 -27.03 7.92 7.62
N ALA A 321 -27.65 6.80 7.22
CA ALA A 321 -28.63 6.09 8.03
C ALA A 321 -28.01 5.51 9.31
N PHE A 322 -26.82 4.91 9.21
CA PHE A 322 -26.06 4.34 10.33
C PHE A 322 -25.64 5.42 11.34
N ALA A 323 -25.08 6.54 10.88
CA ALA A 323 -24.73 7.67 11.72
C ALA A 323 -25.96 8.33 12.38
N THR A 324 -27.10 8.38 11.67
CA THR A 324 -28.38 8.83 12.24
C THR A 324 -28.88 7.89 13.33
N ALA A 325 -28.82 6.57 13.11
CA ALA A 325 -29.17 5.57 14.10
C ALA A 325 -28.25 5.63 15.33
N ALA A 326 -26.94 5.82 15.14
CA ALA A 326 -25.96 6.04 16.20
C ALA A 326 -26.32 7.25 17.08
N SER A 327 -26.63 8.40 16.46
CA SER A 327 -27.08 9.62 17.17
C SER A 327 -28.39 9.41 17.92
N TRP A 328 -29.35 8.68 17.34
CA TRP A 328 -30.61 8.34 18.01
C TRP A 328 -30.40 7.44 19.24
N VAL A 329 -29.58 6.39 19.13
CA VAL A 329 -29.22 5.51 20.26
C VAL A 329 -28.51 6.31 21.36
N ALA A 330 -27.59 7.19 20.98
CA ALA A 330 -26.88 8.09 21.91
C ALA A 330 -27.83 9.05 22.66
N ALA A 331 -28.84 9.59 21.97
CA ALA A 331 -29.89 10.43 22.57
C ALA A 331 -30.88 9.64 23.44
N ALA A 332 -31.15 8.37 23.10
CA ALA A 332 -32.17 7.57 23.76
C ALA A 332 -31.83 7.20 25.22
N ILE A 333 -30.56 7.24 25.62
CA ILE A 333 -30.13 7.03 27.02
C ILE A 333 -30.50 8.23 27.91
N PRO A 334 -30.03 9.48 27.64
CA PRO A 334 -30.47 10.65 28.40
C PRO A 334 -31.97 10.95 28.23
N ALA A 335 -32.58 10.66 27.09
CA ALA A 335 -34.03 10.80 26.91
C ALA A 335 -34.83 9.91 27.89
N ARG A 336 -34.44 8.63 28.07
CA ARG A 336 -35.06 7.72 29.06
C ARG A 336 -34.87 8.19 30.50
N ALA A 337 -33.75 8.87 30.81
CA ALA A 337 -33.52 9.45 32.13
C ALA A 337 -34.37 10.72 32.35
N ALA A 338 -34.47 11.59 31.35
CA ALA A 338 -35.26 12.81 31.39
C ALA A 338 -36.77 12.54 31.50
N ALA A 339 -37.29 11.53 30.80
CA ALA A 339 -38.67 11.06 30.90
C ALA A 339 -39.05 10.43 32.26
N ARG A 340 -38.13 10.39 33.23
CA ARG A 340 -38.35 9.93 34.62
C ARG A 340 -38.07 11.02 35.66
N VAL A 341 -37.96 12.28 35.24
CA VAL A 341 -37.73 13.44 36.14
C VAL A 341 -38.97 13.72 36.99
N ASP A 342 -38.74 14.06 38.26
CA ASP A 342 -39.75 14.58 39.19
C ASP A 342 -40.15 16.00 38.76
N VAL A 343 -41.41 16.16 38.31
CA VAL A 343 -41.97 17.43 37.84
C VAL A 343 -41.98 18.48 38.94
N VAL A 344 -42.37 18.10 40.17
CA VAL A 344 -42.47 19.03 41.30
C VAL A 344 -41.06 19.43 41.76
N GLY A 345 -40.14 18.48 41.84
CA GLY A 345 -38.73 18.74 42.15
C GLY A 345 -38.02 19.59 41.11
N ALA A 346 -38.32 19.42 39.82
CA ALA A 346 -37.78 20.22 38.73
C ALA A 346 -38.32 21.66 38.74
N LEU A 347 -39.63 21.85 38.97
CA LEU A 347 -40.24 23.18 39.07
C LEU A 347 -39.77 23.95 40.33
N ARG A 348 -39.55 23.25 41.46
CA ARG A 348 -38.97 23.82 42.69
C ARG A 348 -37.44 24.03 42.61
N GLY A 349 -36.78 23.57 41.54
CA GLY A 349 -35.32 23.61 41.41
C GLY A 349 -34.55 22.73 42.41
N SER A 350 -35.24 21.86 43.16
CA SER A 350 -34.66 21.04 44.23
C SER A 350 -33.88 19.86 43.66
N ARG A 351 -32.59 20.07 43.39
CA ARG A 351 -31.69 19.07 42.80
C ARG A 351 -31.39 17.96 43.81
N ARG A 352 -32.05 16.80 43.70
CA ARG A 352 -31.63 15.57 44.41
C ARG A 352 -30.19 15.20 43.96
N PRO A 353 -29.21 15.11 44.87
CA PRO A 353 -27.86 14.68 44.51
C PRO A 353 -27.89 13.21 44.06
N PRO A 354 -27.15 12.83 42.99
CA PRO A 354 -27.14 11.45 42.50
C PRO A 354 -26.47 10.52 43.52
N THR A 355 -27.12 9.40 43.84
CA THR A 355 -26.60 8.42 44.80
C THR A 355 -25.40 7.66 44.23
N LEU A 356 -24.23 7.85 44.84
CA LEU A 356 -22.96 7.29 44.39
C LEU A 356 -22.85 5.79 44.74
N THR A 357 -23.39 4.93 43.88
CA THR A 357 -23.28 3.47 44.02
C THR A 357 -21.85 2.98 43.75
N ARG A 358 -21.17 2.50 44.80
CA ARG A 358 -19.77 2.00 44.76
C ARG A 358 -19.53 0.88 43.74
N ARG A 359 -20.57 0.14 43.32
CA ARG A 359 -20.49 -0.96 42.33
C ARG A 359 -20.04 -0.51 40.94
N ARG A 360 -20.38 0.70 40.48
CA ARG A 360 -20.08 1.17 39.11
C ARG A 360 -18.57 1.21 38.76
N PRO A 361 -17.69 1.88 39.53
CA PRO A 361 -16.26 1.88 39.22
C PRO A 361 -15.60 0.51 39.41
N ILE A 362 -16.15 -0.38 40.25
CA ILE A 362 -15.65 -1.76 40.39
C ILE A 362 -15.92 -2.54 39.09
N PHE A 363 -17.15 -2.45 38.56
CA PHE A 363 -17.48 -3.05 37.26
C PHE A 363 -16.65 -2.45 36.11
N GLY A 364 -16.35 -1.15 36.16
CA GLY A 364 -15.42 -0.50 35.24
C GLY A 364 -13.99 -1.07 35.31
N ILE A 365 -13.46 -1.33 36.51
CA ILE A 365 -12.14 -1.97 36.70
C ILE A 365 -12.15 -3.41 36.13
N VAL A 366 -13.20 -4.19 36.38
CA VAL A 366 -13.36 -5.53 35.82
C VAL A 366 -13.41 -5.50 34.29
N LEU A 367 -14.08 -4.51 33.68
CA LEU A 367 -14.10 -4.33 32.23
C LEU A 367 -12.74 -3.87 31.65
N VAL A 368 -11.98 -3.02 32.36
CA VAL A 368 -10.62 -2.65 31.91
C VAL A 368 -9.69 -3.86 31.94
N VAL A 369 -9.65 -4.59 33.06
CA VAL A 369 -8.79 -5.77 33.20
C VAL A 369 -9.25 -6.89 32.25
N GLY A 370 -10.55 -7.15 32.18
CA GLY A 370 -11.12 -8.14 31.26
C GLY A 370 -10.87 -7.79 29.79
N GLY A 371 -11.05 -6.53 29.38
CA GLY A 371 -10.76 -6.08 28.02
C GLY A 371 -9.28 -6.19 27.66
N ALA A 372 -8.38 -5.85 28.58
CA ALA A 372 -6.94 -6.04 28.38
C ALA A 372 -6.55 -7.53 28.31
N LEU A 373 -7.13 -8.39 29.15
CA LEU A 373 -6.93 -9.84 29.10
C LEU A 373 -7.51 -10.46 27.82
N ILE A 374 -8.64 -9.96 27.32
CA ILE A 374 -9.22 -10.37 26.03
C ILE A 374 -8.32 -9.95 24.87
N ALA A 375 -7.75 -8.73 24.90
CA ALA A 375 -6.82 -8.28 23.87
C ALA A 375 -5.52 -9.10 23.86
N LEU A 376 -4.98 -9.42 25.05
CA LEU A 376 -3.81 -10.30 25.21
C LEU A 376 -4.12 -11.74 24.78
N ALA A 377 -5.25 -12.29 25.19
CA ALA A 377 -5.71 -13.62 24.75
C ALA A 377 -5.94 -13.66 23.25
N GLY A 378 -6.45 -12.58 22.65
CA GLY A 378 -6.52 -12.39 21.21
C GLY A 378 -5.15 -12.46 20.55
N GLY A 379 -4.16 -11.72 21.06
CA GLY A 379 -2.77 -11.80 20.58
C GLY A 379 -2.13 -13.19 20.73
N PHE A 380 -2.43 -13.92 21.80
CA PHE A 380 -2.00 -15.31 21.97
C PHE A 380 -2.75 -16.29 21.06
N ILE A 381 -4.04 -16.06 20.79
CA ILE A 381 -4.83 -16.88 19.86
C ILE A 381 -4.43 -16.59 18.41
N GLU A 382 -4.06 -15.35 18.08
CA GLU A 382 -3.45 -15.00 16.79
C GLU A 382 -2.14 -15.76 16.60
N ALA A 383 -1.21 -15.62 17.55
CA ALA A 383 0.06 -16.34 17.54
C ALA A 383 -0.10 -17.88 17.56
N ALA A 384 -1.23 -18.39 18.07
CA ALA A 384 -1.55 -19.82 18.08
C ALA A 384 -2.31 -20.30 16.83
N ALA A 385 -3.07 -19.43 16.16
CA ALA A 385 -3.65 -19.69 14.84
C ALA A 385 -2.56 -19.79 13.77
N TYR A 386 -1.48 -19.04 13.99
CA TYR A 386 -0.21 -19.05 13.28
C TYR A 386 0.71 -20.20 13.73
N LEU A 387 0.24 -21.19 14.50
CA LEU A 387 0.99 -22.45 14.68
C LEU A 387 0.62 -23.45 13.57
N PRO A 388 1.56 -24.29 13.09
CA PRO A 388 1.25 -25.34 12.12
C PRO A 388 0.22 -26.38 12.62
N PRO A 389 -0.79 -26.78 11.82
CA PRO A 389 -1.22 -26.18 10.56
C PRO A 389 -2.04 -24.89 10.79
N TYR A 390 -1.89 -23.90 9.90
CA TYR A 390 -2.58 -22.60 10.02
C TYR A 390 -4.11 -22.75 10.10
N GLN A 391 -4.71 -22.05 11.08
CA GLN A 391 -6.16 -22.13 11.33
C GLN A 391 -6.81 -20.75 11.10
N PRO A 392 -7.33 -20.47 9.89
CA PRO A 392 -7.92 -19.17 9.57
C PRO A 392 -9.14 -18.82 10.46
N THR A 393 -9.83 -19.83 10.99
CA THR A 393 -10.91 -19.65 11.97
C THR A 393 -10.40 -19.20 13.34
N LEU A 394 -9.21 -19.64 13.78
CA LEU A 394 -8.56 -19.12 14.98
C LEU A 394 -7.97 -17.73 14.74
N ALA A 395 -7.42 -17.44 13.56
CA ALA A 395 -6.89 -16.11 13.23
C ALA A 395 -8.03 -15.07 13.20
N ALA A 396 -9.14 -15.39 12.54
CA ALA A 396 -10.34 -14.56 12.62
C ALA A 396 -10.77 -14.34 14.09
N ALA A 397 -10.74 -15.37 14.94
CA ALA A 397 -11.10 -15.25 16.35
C ALA A 397 -10.10 -14.42 17.17
N GLY A 398 -8.79 -14.60 16.97
CA GLY A 398 -7.72 -13.84 17.62
C GLY A 398 -7.83 -12.35 17.30
N LEU A 399 -7.98 -12.02 16.02
CA LEU A 399 -8.20 -10.67 15.52
C LEU A 399 -9.50 -10.04 16.06
N TRP A 400 -10.62 -10.77 16.10
CA TRP A 400 -11.85 -10.30 16.75
C TRP A 400 -11.68 -10.02 18.25
N LEU A 401 -10.81 -10.77 18.96
CA LEU A 401 -10.49 -10.54 20.37
C LEU A 401 -9.51 -9.37 20.56
N ILE A 402 -8.54 -9.19 19.66
CA ILE A 402 -7.64 -8.01 19.58
C ILE A 402 -8.45 -6.72 19.37
N VAL A 403 -9.57 -6.77 18.63
CA VAL A 403 -10.48 -5.63 18.42
C VAL A 403 -11.50 -5.47 19.57
N GLY A 404 -12.13 -6.57 20.00
CA GLY A 404 -13.16 -6.55 21.03
C GLY A 404 -12.62 -6.19 22.43
N GLY A 405 -11.43 -6.68 22.77
CA GLY A 405 -10.78 -6.43 24.06
C GLY A 405 -10.59 -4.94 24.37
N PRO A 406 -9.96 -4.14 23.49
CA PRO A 406 -9.81 -2.70 23.70
C PRO A 406 -11.13 -1.93 23.69
N VAL A 407 -12.14 -2.33 22.91
CA VAL A 407 -13.50 -1.73 22.99
C VAL A 407 -14.12 -1.97 24.38
N ILE A 408 -14.03 -3.20 24.89
CA ILE A 408 -14.47 -3.56 26.25
C ILE A 408 -13.67 -2.78 27.31
N MET A 409 -12.35 -2.67 27.13
CA MET A 409 -11.47 -1.90 28.02
C MET A 409 -11.89 -0.42 28.05
N GLN A 410 -12.24 0.16 26.90
CA GLN A 410 -12.63 1.55 26.79
C GLN A 410 -14.01 1.82 27.43
N ILE A 411 -14.98 0.92 27.27
CA ILE A 411 -16.24 0.95 28.04
C ILE A 411 -15.95 0.92 29.55
N GLY A 412 -14.99 0.07 29.97
CA GLY A 412 -14.48 0.03 31.33
C GLY A 412 -13.91 1.37 31.79
N ALA A 413 -13.00 1.98 31.04
CA ALA A 413 -12.36 3.25 31.37
C ALA A 413 -13.38 4.39 31.59
N VAL A 414 -14.43 4.45 30.76
CA VAL A 414 -15.55 5.41 30.91
C VAL A 414 -16.32 5.20 32.22
N LEU A 415 -16.45 3.96 32.71
CA LEU A 415 -17.06 3.64 34.00
C LEU A 415 -16.13 3.92 35.20
N ILE A 416 -14.81 3.87 35.01
CA ILE A 416 -13.81 4.27 36.03
C ILE A 416 -13.63 5.80 36.09
N ALA A 417 -14.00 6.56 35.06
CA ALA A 417 -13.86 8.02 35.00
C ALA A 417 -14.21 8.79 36.31
N PRO A 418 -15.29 8.49 37.07
CA PRO A 418 -15.56 9.13 38.37
C PRO A 418 -14.46 8.89 39.43
N LEU A 419 -13.78 7.74 39.39
CA LEU A 419 -12.63 7.43 40.23
C LEU A 419 -11.37 8.14 39.74
N ILE A 420 -11.13 8.20 38.42
CA ILE A 420 -10.02 8.96 37.82
C ILE A 420 -10.10 10.43 38.24
N LEU A 421 -11.28 11.06 38.11
CA LEU A 421 -11.50 12.45 38.53
C LEU A 421 -11.29 12.66 40.04
N ARG A 422 -11.62 11.67 40.89
CA ARG A 422 -11.36 11.74 42.34
C ARG A 422 -9.88 11.55 42.69
N TRP A 423 -9.15 10.72 41.94
CA TRP A 423 -7.71 10.52 42.12
C TRP A 423 -6.93 11.76 41.63
N ALA A 424 -7.28 12.29 40.46
CA ALA A 424 -6.79 13.56 39.94
C ALA A 424 -7.05 14.70 40.93
N ALA A 425 -8.26 14.81 41.49
CA ALA A 425 -8.57 15.82 42.51
C ALA A 425 -7.76 15.65 43.81
N ARG A 426 -7.28 14.43 44.14
CA ARG A 426 -6.35 14.21 45.26
C ARG A 426 -4.92 14.65 44.87
N ALA A 427 -4.43 14.26 43.69
CA ALA A 427 -3.10 14.64 43.19
C ALA A 427 -2.96 16.16 43.00
N PHE A 428 -3.86 16.78 42.22
CA PHE A 428 -3.82 18.21 41.90
C PHE A 428 -4.19 19.13 43.08
N SER A 429 -4.72 18.60 44.19
CA SER A 429 -4.97 19.39 45.41
C SER A 429 -3.69 20.01 46.01
N ARG A 430 -2.51 19.50 45.64
CA ARG A 430 -1.19 19.99 46.05
C ARG A 430 -0.76 21.27 45.30
N PHE A 431 -1.28 21.53 44.09
CA PHE A 431 -0.84 22.63 43.22
C PHE A 431 -1.62 23.94 43.46
N GLY A 432 -1.95 24.24 44.73
CA GLY A 432 -2.55 25.50 45.14
C GLY A 432 -4.09 25.58 45.09
N ALA A 433 -4.62 26.70 45.56
CA ALA A 433 -6.05 26.87 45.86
C ALA A 433 -6.97 26.74 44.64
N GLY A 434 -6.60 27.32 43.49
CA GLY A 434 -7.40 27.27 42.25
C GLY A 434 -7.57 25.84 41.73
N ALA A 435 -6.46 25.11 41.57
CA ALA A 435 -6.47 23.71 41.16
C ALA A 435 -7.28 22.83 42.13
N ARG A 436 -7.12 23.05 43.44
CA ARG A 436 -7.86 22.36 44.50
C ARG A 436 -9.37 22.65 44.49
N LEU A 437 -9.80 23.84 44.07
CA LEU A 437 -11.22 24.18 43.94
C LEU A 437 -11.81 23.58 42.67
N GLY A 438 -11.20 23.83 41.50
CA GLY A 438 -11.69 23.34 40.21
C GLY A 438 -11.80 21.82 40.14
N THR A 439 -10.79 21.09 40.62
CA THR A 439 -10.83 19.62 40.61
C THR A 439 -11.83 19.04 41.61
N ARG A 440 -12.11 19.72 42.74
CA ARG A 440 -13.17 19.31 43.67
C ARG A 440 -14.57 19.58 43.13
N ASP A 441 -14.77 20.60 42.29
CA ASP A 441 -16.04 20.79 41.57
C ASP A 441 -16.25 19.69 40.51
N VAL A 442 -15.25 19.46 39.66
CA VAL A 442 -15.25 18.39 38.64
C VAL A 442 -15.54 17.01 39.27
N ALA A 443 -14.92 16.68 40.40
CA ALA A 443 -15.16 15.42 41.10
C ALA A 443 -16.53 15.35 41.83
N ARG A 444 -17.18 16.50 42.11
CA ARG A 444 -18.54 16.58 42.67
C ARG A 444 -19.62 16.53 41.60
N ASN A 445 -19.30 16.96 40.38
CA ASN A 445 -20.22 17.04 39.24
C ASN A 445 -19.89 16.04 38.11
N PRO A 446 -19.72 14.73 38.38
CA PRO A 446 -19.25 13.76 37.37
C PRO A 446 -20.20 13.66 36.16
N GLY A 447 -21.49 13.90 36.33
CA GLY A 447 -22.46 13.93 35.23
C GLY A 447 -22.34 15.13 34.26
N ARG A 448 -21.34 16.01 34.44
CA ARG A 448 -20.89 16.99 33.44
C ARG A 448 -19.51 16.62 32.86
N SER A 449 -18.61 16.10 33.70
CA SER A 449 -17.20 15.91 33.35
C SER A 449 -16.83 14.52 32.82
N VAL A 450 -17.54 13.46 33.24
CA VAL A 450 -17.28 12.08 32.78
C VAL A 450 -17.47 11.92 31.27
N PRO A 451 -18.54 12.43 30.63
CA PRO A 451 -18.74 12.23 29.20
C PRO A 451 -17.71 12.98 28.33
N ALA A 452 -17.24 14.16 28.80
CA ALA A 452 -16.16 14.89 28.15
C ALA A 452 -14.81 14.19 28.28
N LEU A 453 -14.51 13.59 29.46
CA LEU A 453 -13.31 12.76 29.64
C LEU A 453 -13.38 11.49 28.78
N ALA A 454 -14.54 10.84 28.71
CA ALA A 454 -14.78 9.66 27.87
C ALA A 454 -14.50 9.93 26.39
N THR A 455 -15.02 11.06 25.89
CA THR A 455 -14.73 11.56 24.53
C THR A 455 -13.23 11.67 24.28
N ILE A 456 -12.50 12.41 25.13
CA ILE A 456 -11.07 12.68 24.95
C ILE A 456 -10.25 11.38 25.02
N MET A 457 -10.60 10.46 25.92
CA MET A 457 -9.94 9.16 26.00
C MET A 457 -10.24 8.26 24.80
N SER A 458 -11.41 8.41 24.16
CA SER A 458 -11.76 7.65 22.94
C SER A 458 -10.95 8.14 21.74
N THR A 459 -10.97 9.45 21.47
CA THR A 459 -10.31 10.01 20.29
C THR A 459 -8.79 9.82 20.35
N VAL A 460 -8.19 9.89 21.55
CA VAL A 460 -6.77 9.57 21.76
C VAL A 460 -6.51 8.07 21.61
N PHE A 461 -7.40 7.19 22.09
CA PHE A 461 -7.26 5.74 21.93
C PHE A 461 -7.32 5.34 20.44
N VAL A 462 -8.35 5.76 19.70
CA VAL A 462 -8.54 5.38 18.29
C VAL A 462 -7.38 5.90 17.43
N ALA A 463 -6.94 7.14 17.64
CA ALA A 463 -5.78 7.70 16.94
C ALA A 463 -4.48 6.94 17.26
N ALA A 464 -4.23 6.61 18.54
CA ALA A 464 -3.04 5.86 18.94
C ALA A 464 -3.06 4.42 18.42
N PHE A 465 -4.23 3.77 18.39
CA PHE A 465 -4.42 2.42 17.86
C PHE A 465 -4.17 2.38 16.35
N ALA A 466 -4.80 3.27 15.58
CA ALA A 466 -4.59 3.35 14.12
C ALA A 466 -3.13 3.68 13.76
N MET A 467 -2.51 4.65 14.45
CA MET A 467 -1.08 4.96 14.26
C MET A 467 -0.17 3.78 14.62
N SER A 468 -0.49 3.02 15.67
CA SER A 468 0.26 1.80 16.04
C SER A 468 0.12 0.73 14.97
N LEU A 469 -1.07 0.51 14.41
CA LEU A 469 -1.32 -0.50 13.38
C LEU A 469 -0.55 -0.16 12.09
N ILE A 470 -0.58 1.10 11.64
CA ILE A 470 0.20 1.56 10.48
C ILE A 470 1.71 1.45 10.75
N ALA A 471 2.18 1.87 11.93
CA ALA A 471 3.60 1.79 12.29
C ALA A 471 4.09 0.34 12.39
N SER A 472 3.29 -0.59 12.92
CA SER A 472 3.60 -2.02 12.94
C SER A 472 3.64 -2.63 11.54
N GLY A 473 2.74 -2.21 10.63
CA GLY A 473 2.79 -2.63 9.22
C GLY A 473 4.05 -2.14 8.49
N GLN A 474 4.45 -0.89 8.73
CA GLN A 474 5.71 -0.34 8.22
C GLN A 474 6.94 -1.04 8.83
N GLU A 475 6.93 -1.30 10.13
CA GLU A 475 8.00 -2.02 10.83
C GLU A 475 8.13 -3.47 10.34
N ALA A 476 7.02 -4.16 10.08
CA ALA A 476 7.01 -5.48 9.44
C ALA A 476 7.61 -5.41 8.03
N SER A 477 7.11 -4.50 7.17
CA SER A 477 7.63 -4.30 5.81
C SER A 477 9.12 -3.90 5.77
N ASN A 478 9.63 -3.21 6.79
CA ASN A 478 11.06 -2.89 6.91
C ASN A 478 11.92 -4.11 7.35
N ARG A 479 11.32 -5.07 8.06
CA ARG A 479 11.99 -6.30 8.53
C ARG A 479 11.99 -7.40 7.46
N THR A 480 10.93 -7.47 6.65
CA THR A 480 10.80 -8.37 5.50
C THR A 480 11.24 -7.71 4.19
N TYR A 481 12.17 -6.75 4.25
CA TYR A 481 12.77 -6.14 3.07
C TYR A 481 14.04 -6.90 2.69
N ASN A 482 13.94 -7.74 1.66
CA ASN A 482 15.06 -8.53 1.15
C ASN A 482 15.96 -7.65 0.27
N TYR A 483 17.29 -7.80 0.38
CA TYR A 483 18.26 -7.09 -0.44
C TYR A 483 18.84 -8.05 -1.48
N SER A 484 18.60 -7.80 -2.77
CA SER A 484 19.15 -8.62 -3.86
C SER A 484 20.68 -8.45 -4.05
N THR A 485 21.29 -7.46 -3.41
CA THR A 485 22.75 -7.25 -3.41
C THR A 485 23.19 -6.34 -2.25
N SER A 486 24.49 -6.25 -2.00
CA SER A 486 25.06 -5.43 -0.92
C SER A 486 24.88 -3.92 -1.17
N LEU A 487 24.81 -3.14 -0.09
CA LEU A 487 24.53 -1.70 -0.18
C LEU A 487 25.64 -0.94 -0.90
N HIS A 488 25.26 -0.26 -1.98
CA HIS A 488 26.14 0.37 -2.98
C HIS A 488 26.88 -0.61 -3.91
N ALA A 489 26.42 -1.85 -4.07
CA ALA A 489 26.78 -2.66 -5.24
C ALA A 489 25.74 -2.53 -6.35
N ALA A 490 26.14 -2.87 -7.57
CA ALA A 490 25.24 -3.21 -8.67
C ALA A 490 25.52 -4.65 -9.09
N SER A 491 24.46 -5.44 -9.29
CA SER A 491 24.50 -6.82 -9.76
C SER A 491 23.83 -6.94 -11.12
N VAL A 492 24.46 -7.63 -12.06
CA VAL A 492 23.94 -7.94 -13.40
C VAL A 492 23.95 -9.45 -13.56
N ASN A 493 22.77 -10.07 -13.55
CA ASN A 493 22.62 -11.50 -13.77
C ASN A 493 22.87 -11.84 -15.25
N LEU A 494 23.42 -13.02 -15.54
CA LEU A 494 23.78 -13.46 -16.89
C LEU A 494 22.80 -14.48 -17.49
N TYR A 495 21.78 -14.93 -16.75
CA TYR A 495 20.68 -15.68 -17.33
C TYR A 495 19.77 -14.77 -18.17
N THR A 496 19.30 -15.29 -19.29
CA THR A 496 18.28 -14.70 -20.17
C THR A 496 17.40 -15.83 -20.72
N TYR A 497 16.36 -15.50 -21.48
CA TYR A 497 15.58 -16.48 -22.22
C TYR A 497 16.04 -16.55 -23.69
N ASP A 498 15.86 -17.71 -24.32
CA ASP A 498 16.03 -17.92 -25.76
C ASP A 498 14.70 -17.84 -26.53
N ASP A 499 14.75 -18.05 -27.85
CA ASP A 499 13.58 -18.03 -28.74
C ASP A 499 12.51 -19.09 -28.40
N ALA A 500 12.83 -20.11 -27.60
CA ALA A 500 11.90 -21.13 -27.12
C ALA A 500 11.41 -20.86 -25.68
N GLY A 501 11.74 -19.69 -25.12
CA GLY A 501 11.48 -19.35 -23.73
C GLY A 501 12.30 -20.15 -22.72
N GLN A 502 13.33 -20.88 -23.15
CA GLN A 502 14.21 -21.61 -22.24
C GLN A 502 15.22 -20.66 -21.62
N GLN A 503 15.49 -20.84 -20.33
CA GLN A 503 16.46 -20.01 -19.63
C GLN A 503 17.89 -20.45 -19.96
N ILE A 504 18.60 -19.62 -20.71
CA ILE A 504 19.98 -19.83 -21.13
C ILE A 504 20.96 -18.91 -20.40
N LEU A 505 22.20 -19.36 -20.22
CA LEU A 505 23.26 -18.57 -19.60
C LEU A 505 24.11 -17.85 -20.65
N GLN A 506 24.24 -16.53 -20.54
CA GLN A 506 25.05 -15.73 -21.44
C GLN A 506 26.55 -15.84 -21.13
N THR A 507 27.33 -16.20 -22.15
CA THR A 507 28.81 -16.19 -22.11
C THR A 507 29.42 -14.78 -22.14
N THR A 508 28.59 -13.73 -22.11
CA THR A 508 29.00 -12.32 -22.28
C THR A 508 29.52 -11.66 -21.01
N GLY A 509 29.54 -12.32 -19.85
CA GLY A 509 29.91 -11.73 -18.55
C GLY A 509 31.24 -10.96 -18.54
N GLY A 510 32.25 -11.41 -19.29
CA GLY A 510 33.52 -10.66 -19.46
C GLY A 510 33.36 -9.31 -20.18
N LYS A 511 32.41 -9.20 -21.12
CA LYS A 511 32.04 -7.91 -21.76
C LYS A 511 31.30 -7.01 -20.77
N VAL A 512 30.42 -7.58 -19.92
CA VAL A 512 29.66 -6.85 -18.90
C VAL A 512 30.60 -6.24 -17.84
N VAL A 513 31.62 -6.99 -17.39
CA VAL A 513 32.70 -6.47 -16.52
C VAL A 513 33.40 -5.27 -17.15
N VAL A 514 33.81 -5.37 -18.42
CA VAL A 514 34.46 -4.27 -19.15
C VAL A 514 33.53 -3.07 -19.30
N ALA A 515 32.26 -3.28 -19.63
CA ALA A 515 31.26 -2.22 -19.75
C ALA A 515 31.02 -1.47 -18.42
N LEU A 516 30.88 -2.20 -17.32
CA LEU A 516 30.69 -1.62 -15.98
C LEU A 516 31.92 -0.84 -15.51
N ASN A 517 33.14 -1.38 -15.68
CA ASN A 517 34.37 -0.67 -15.30
C ASN A 517 34.65 0.57 -16.17
N ASN A 518 34.23 0.55 -17.45
CA ASN A 518 34.28 1.74 -18.32
C ASN A 518 33.24 2.80 -17.93
N SER A 519 32.03 2.38 -17.57
CA SER A 519 30.93 3.30 -17.19
C SER A 519 31.12 3.88 -15.79
N PHE A 520 31.70 3.09 -14.88
CA PHE A 520 31.97 3.43 -13.49
C PHE A 520 33.46 3.25 -13.20
N THR A 521 34.26 4.26 -13.50
CA THR A 521 35.75 4.25 -13.40
C THR A 521 36.34 4.06 -11.98
N THR A 522 35.47 3.80 -10.99
CA THR A 522 35.82 3.50 -9.59
C THR A 522 35.11 2.23 -9.08
N ALA A 523 34.42 1.50 -9.96
CA ALA A 523 33.93 0.17 -9.68
C ALA A 523 35.04 -0.87 -9.86
N ASP A 524 34.88 -1.97 -9.15
CA ASP A 524 35.71 -3.18 -9.26
C ASP A 524 34.80 -4.33 -9.71
N ALA A 525 34.31 -4.26 -10.95
CA ALA A 525 33.34 -5.22 -11.47
C ALA A 525 33.98 -6.61 -11.60
N ARG A 526 33.37 -7.58 -10.92
CA ARG A 526 33.84 -8.97 -10.76
C ARG A 526 32.86 -9.92 -11.42
N LEU A 527 33.40 -10.90 -12.14
CA LEU A 527 32.63 -12.00 -12.72
C LEU A 527 32.60 -13.15 -11.70
N LEU A 528 31.44 -13.39 -11.11
CA LEU A 528 31.18 -14.42 -10.12
C LEU A 528 30.72 -15.70 -10.81
N SER A 529 31.14 -16.85 -10.28
CA SER A 529 30.69 -18.16 -10.74
C SER A 529 29.87 -18.89 -9.68
N SER A 530 28.96 -19.72 -10.14
CA SER A 530 28.11 -20.60 -9.32
C SER A 530 28.04 -21.99 -9.93
N ALA A 531 27.74 -23.00 -9.11
CA ALA A 531 27.24 -24.27 -9.63
C ALA A 531 25.82 -24.07 -10.20
N PRO A 532 25.41 -24.83 -11.24
CA PRO A 532 24.03 -24.83 -11.69
C PRO A 532 23.10 -25.33 -10.57
N ASP A 533 22.10 -24.51 -10.23
CA ASP A 533 20.85 -25.06 -9.70
C ASP A 533 19.99 -25.64 -10.84
N PRO A 534 19.08 -26.58 -10.52
CA PRO A 534 18.04 -27.02 -11.46
C PRO A 534 17.07 -25.86 -11.71
N LEU A 535 16.74 -25.61 -12.97
CA LEU A 535 15.71 -24.65 -13.33
C LEU A 535 14.35 -25.15 -12.82
N MET A 536 13.73 -24.43 -11.89
CA MET A 536 12.36 -24.73 -11.47
C MET A 536 11.41 -24.61 -12.68
N PRO A 537 10.59 -25.64 -12.97
CA PRO A 537 9.78 -25.69 -14.19
C PRO A 537 8.57 -24.74 -14.10
N HIS A 538 8.82 -23.45 -14.34
CA HIS A 538 7.76 -22.51 -14.69
C HIS A 538 7.21 -22.90 -16.07
N SER A 539 6.03 -23.53 -16.07
CA SER A 539 5.29 -24.08 -17.21
C SER A 539 5.91 -25.24 -18.00
N GLN A 540 7.23 -25.42 -18.03
CA GLN A 540 7.87 -26.47 -18.83
C GLN A 540 8.70 -27.45 -17.98
N ALA A 541 8.13 -28.62 -17.73
CA ALA A 541 8.89 -29.81 -17.40
C ALA A 541 9.56 -30.32 -18.69
N ALA A 542 10.74 -29.79 -19.00
CA ALA A 542 11.67 -30.52 -19.86
C ALA A 542 11.92 -31.90 -19.24
N GLU A 543 12.06 -32.95 -20.06
CA GLU A 543 12.54 -34.24 -19.56
C GLU A 543 13.93 -34.02 -18.96
N ALA A 544 14.00 -33.96 -17.63
CA ALA A 544 15.26 -33.81 -16.93
C ALA A 544 16.16 -34.99 -17.31
N ASP A 545 17.32 -34.72 -17.90
CA ASP A 545 18.30 -35.77 -18.18
C ASP A 545 18.75 -36.32 -16.82
N THR A 546 18.14 -37.45 -16.44
CA THR A 546 18.30 -38.17 -15.16
C THR A 546 19.73 -38.66 -14.90
N THR A 547 20.68 -38.40 -15.80
CA THR A 547 22.12 -38.60 -15.58
C THR A 547 22.82 -37.36 -15.00
N THR A 548 22.17 -36.19 -15.03
CA THR A 548 22.74 -34.90 -14.61
C THR A 548 22.51 -34.67 -13.12
N THR A 549 23.59 -34.60 -12.33
CA THR A 549 23.49 -34.23 -10.92
C THR A 549 23.86 -32.77 -10.68
N PHE A 550 23.03 -32.06 -9.92
CA PHE A 550 23.30 -30.70 -9.43
C PHE A 550 23.67 -30.73 -7.93
N VAL A 551 24.29 -29.65 -7.42
CA VAL A 551 24.87 -29.62 -6.06
C VAL A 551 24.15 -28.61 -5.18
N TYR A 552 23.45 -29.09 -4.15
CA TYR A 552 22.62 -28.25 -3.27
C TYR A 552 23.11 -28.29 -1.81
N PRO A 553 23.15 -27.15 -1.09
CA PRO A 553 23.49 -27.13 0.34
C PRO A 553 22.29 -27.56 1.19
N ARG A 554 22.42 -28.67 1.93
CA ARG A 554 21.35 -29.17 2.80
C ARG A 554 21.06 -28.20 3.93
N ALA A 555 19.90 -27.54 3.87
CA ALA A 555 19.38 -26.75 4.98
C ALA A 555 19.06 -27.66 6.18
N ASN A 556 19.35 -27.19 7.39
CA ASN A 556 19.08 -27.95 8.62
C ASN A 556 17.57 -27.98 8.91
N PRO A 557 16.88 -29.14 8.84
CA PRO A 557 15.43 -29.23 9.06
C PRO A 557 15.00 -28.95 10.50
N ALA A 558 15.95 -28.75 11.43
CA ALA A 558 15.67 -28.24 12.78
C ALA A 558 15.63 -26.70 12.87
N THR A 559 16.31 -25.96 11.98
CA THR A 559 16.46 -24.49 12.08
C THR A 559 16.03 -23.70 10.84
N ALA A 560 15.92 -24.31 9.67
CA ALA A 560 15.36 -23.69 8.47
C ALA A 560 13.82 -23.59 8.55
N CYS A 561 13.20 -22.79 7.68
CA CYS A 561 11.76 -22.89 7.45
C CYS A 561 11.44 -24.23 6.74
N PRO A 562 10.27 -24.85 6.95
CA PRO A 562 9.93 -26.11 6.30
C PRO A 562 9.97 -26.08 4.76
N SER A 563 9.67 -24.94 4.12
CA SER A 563 9.81 -24.73 2.67
C SER A 563 11.25 -24.95 2.20
N ASP A 564 12.20 -24.24 2.81
CA ASP A 564 13.62 -24.24 2.43
C ASP A 564 14.32 -25.57 2.80
N ALA A 565 13.68 -26.40 3.62
CA ALA A 565 14.10 -27.77 3.91
C ALA A 565 13.46 -28.83 2.98
N HIS A 566 12.26 -28.56 2.43
CA HIS A 566 11.50 -29.50 1.60
C HIS A 566 10.74 -28.79 0.46
N PRO A 567 11.41 -28.39 -0.65
CA PRO A 567 10.90 -27.41 -1.61
C PRO A 567 9.54 -27.72 -2.25
N GLU A 568 9.27 -28.98 -2.62
CA GLU A 568 8.04 -29.38 -3.32
C GLU A 568 6.89 -29.78 -2.38
N ALA A 569 7.19 -30.19 -1.14
CA ALA A 569 6.27 -30.94 -0.30
C ALA A 569 5.04 -30.16 0.21
N THR A 570 5.01 -28.83 0.04
CA THR A 570 3.98 -27.97 0.64
C THR A 570 3.37 -26.90 -0.27
N ALA A 571 3.51 -26.97 -1.60
CA ALA A 571 2.95 -25.95 -2.51
C ALA A 571 1.42 -25.70 -2.37
N GLY A 572 0.67 -26.67 -1.84
CA GLY A 572 -0.75 -26.53 -1.46
C GLY A 572 -1.05 -26.82 0.02
N SER A 573 -0.03 -26.98 0.87
CA SER A 573 -0.18 -27.41 2.28
C SER A 573 0.74 -26.66 3.26
N GLU A 574 1.19 -25.47 2.87
CA GLU A 574 2.11 -24.62 3.64
C GLU A 574 1.71 -24.44 5.12
N PRO A 575 2.58 -24.82 6.07
CA PRO A 575 2.56 -24.25 7.39
C PRO A 575 3.20 -22.85 7.35
N GLN A 576 2.52 -21.88 6.73
CA GLN A 576 3.00 -20.49 6.42
C GLN A 576 3.62 -19.70 7.58
N ASN A 577 3.56 -20.24 8.80
CA ASN A 577 3.82 -19.54 10.05
C ASN A 577 4.68 -20.37 11.03
N ASP A 578 5.41 -21.38 10.57
CA ASP A 578 6.43 -22.02 11.43
C ASP A 578 7.42 -20.95 11.95
N PRO A 579 7.71 -20.91 13.26
CA PRO A 579 8.49 -19.83 13.87
C PRO A 579 9.93 -19.70 13.35
N ARG A 580 10.43 -20.67 12.57
CA ARG A 580 11.72 -20.61 11.88
C ARG A 580 11.67 -19.72 10.63
N CYS A 581 10.52 -19.68 9.95
CA CYS A 581 10.20 -18.80 8.82
C CYS A 581 10.09 -17.31 9.22
N LEU A 582 9.97 -17.02 10.53
CA LEU A 582 9.91 -15.65 11.06
C LEU A 582 11.30 -14.99 11.20
N THR A 583 12.37 -15.65 10.76
CA THR A 583 13.73 -15.10 10.83
C THR A 583 14.06 -14.25 9.61
N PRO A 584 14.81 -13.15 9.76
CA PRO A 584 15.29 -12.34 8.62
C PRO A 584 16.46 -13.00 7.87
N ASP A 585 16.81 -14.24 8.20
CA ASP A 585 17.85 -15.06 7.56
C ASP A 585 17.23 -15.93 6.44
N MET A 586 16.38 -15.31 5.61
CA MET A 586 15.55 -15.99 4.62
C MET A 586 16.38 -16.72 3.55
N PRO A 587 15.80 -17.79 2.99
CA PRO A 587 15.77 -17.95 1.54
C PRO A 587 14.45 -18.63 1.13
N ASN A 588 13.41 -17.85 0.78
CA ASN A 588 12.30 -18.41 0.01
C ASN A 588 12.74 -18.51 -1.45
N THR A 589 13.58 -19.50 -1.74
CA THR A 589 14.24 -19.65 -3.04
C THR A 589 13.34 -20.23 -4.13
N ASN A 590 12.09 -20.60 -3.81
CA ASN A 590 11.12 -21.14 -4.74
C ASN A 590 10.56 -20.12 -5.78
N TYR A 591 10.93 -18.83 -5.70
CA TYR A 591 10.33 -17.77 -6.53
C TYR A 591 11.29 -16.82 -7.26
N SER A 592 12.61 -17.02 -7.15
CA SER A 592 13.60 -16.27 -7.95
C SER A 592 14.42 -17.23 -8.80
N GLY A 593 14.03 -17.44 -10.07
CA GLY A 593 14.71 -18.31 -11.03
C GLY A 593 16.10 -17.81 -11.49
N VAL A 594 16.87 -17.14 -10.64
CA VAL A 594 18.12 -16.44 -10.97
C VAL A 594 19.16 -16.50 -9.84
N ALA A 595 18.90 -17.25 -8.77
CA ALA A 595 19.74 -17.30 -7.56
C ALA A 595 20.31 -18.71 -7.32
N ASP A 596 21.40 -19.06 -8.03
CA ASP A 596 22.12 -20.31 -7.79
C ASP A 596 22.60 -20.40 -6.31
N HIS A 597 22.47 -21.55 -5.65
CA HIS A 597 22.78 -21.67 -4.21
C HIS A 597 24.28 -21.77 -3.89
N VAL A 598 25.09 -22.35 -4.77
CA VAL A 598 26.51 -22.66 -4.51
C VAL A 598 27.43 -21.73 -5.32
N TRP A 599 28.13 -20.82 -4.65
CA TRP A 599 29.03 -19.85 -5.27
C TRP A 599 30.51 -20.26 -5.16
N VAL A 600 31.27 -19.95 -6.22
CA VAL A 600 32.68 -20.32 -6.37
C VAL A 600 33.48 -19.08 -6.80
N GLY A 601 34.50 -18.69 -6.02
CA GLY A 601 35.30 -17.50 -6.32
C GLY A 601 36.46 -17.25 -5.36
N SER A 602 37.05 -16.05 -5.43
CA SER A 602 38.17 -15.63 -4.57
C SER A 602 37.72 -15.05 -3.22
N PHE A 603 38.66 -14.86 -2.30
CA PHE A 603 38.42 -14.19 -1.03
C PHE A 603 37.85 -12.76 -1.18
N ASP A 604 38.24 -12.04 -2.23
CA ASP A 604 37.79 -10.67 -2.46
C ASP A 604 36.39 -10.64 -3.11
N ASP A 605 36.00 -11.71 -3.81
CA ASP A 605 34.66 -11.86 -4.38
C ASP A 605 33.61 -12.06 -3.29
N LEU A 606 33.90 -12.91 -2.29
CA LEU A 606 33.03 -13.03 -1.12
C LEU A 606 32.99 -11.73 -0.29
N ALA A 607 34.08 -10.97 -0.23
CA ALA A 607 34.07 -9.65 0.41
C ALA A 607 33.19 -8.64 -0.35
N ALA A 608 33.16 -8.69 -1.68
CA ALA A 608 32.27 -7.89 -2.51
C ALA A 608 30.79 -8.29 -2.33
N ILE A 609 30.50 -9.61 -2.32
CA ILE A 609 29.16 -10.17 -2.05
C ILE A 609 28.65 -9.67 -0.69
N LEU A 610 29.43 -9.82 0.38
CA LEU A 610 29.04 -9.41 1.74
C LEU A 610 29.00 -7.87 1.92
N GLY A 611 29.71 -7.11 1.08
CA GLY A 611 29.90 -5.67 1.24
C GLY A 611 30.84 -5.30 2.40
N GLU A 612 31.60 -6.26 2.93
CA GLU A 612 32.48 -6.12 4.08
C GLU A 612 33.70 -7.07 4.00
N PRO A 613 34.84 -6.74 4.64
CA PRO A 613 36.01 -7.61 4.62
C PRO A 613 35.75 -8.96 5.33
N LEU A 614 36.32 -10.04 4.77
CA LEU A 614 36.25 -11.36 5.40
C LEU A 614 36.88 -11.39 6.78
N SER A 615 36.22 -12.07 7.72
CA SER A 615 36.79 -12.39 9.03
C SER A 615 37.98 -13.36 8.88
N ASP A 616 38.93 -13.30 9.81
CA ASP A 616 40.08 -14.23 9.82
C ASP A 616 39.63 -15.69 9.95
N ARG A 617 38.49 -15.95 10.62
CA ARG A 617 37.88 -17.28 10.69
C ARG A 617 37.35 -17.74 9.33
N SER A 618 36.60 -16.89 8.61
CA SER A 618 36.13 -17.18 7.24
C SER A 618 37.30 -17.46 6.29
N ARG A 619 38.36 -16.65 6.37
CA ARG A 619 39.59 -16.85 5.60
C ARG A 619 40.27 -18.19 5.91
N ALA A 620 40.44 -18.52 7.20
CA ALA A 620 41.03 -19.79 7.61
C ALA A 620 40.20 -21.00 7.17
N THR A 621 38.87 -20.94 7.29
CA THR A 621 37.97 -22.01 6.84
C THR A 621 38.08 -22.24 5.33
N LEU A 622 37.96 -21.19 4.50
CA LEU A 622 38.13 -21.29 3.04
C LEU A 622 39.52 -21.82 2.66
N ALA A 623 40.58 -21.29 3.28
CA ALA A 623 41.95 -21.73 3.03
C ALA A 623 42.22 -23.20 3.43
N SER A 624 41.43 -23.77 4.34
CA SER A 624 41.47 -25.20 4.71
C SER A 624 40.63 -26.13 3.82
N GLY A 625 40.06 -25.63 2.72
CA GLY A 625 39.14 -26.39 1.87
C GLY A 625 37.70 -26.44 2.41
N GLY A 626 37.34 -25.53 3.32
CA GLY A 626 35.99 -25.40 3.87
C GLY A 626 35.10 -24.40 3.13
N ILE A 627 33.91 -24.19 3.66
CA ILE A 627 32.82 -23.37 3.10
C ILE A 627 32.53 -22.16 4.00
N VAL A 628 32.09 -21.04 3.42
CA VAL A 628 31.48 -19.93 4.18
C VAL A 628 30.06 -19.73 3.69
N SER A 629 29.12 -19.50 4.62
CA SER A 629 27.74 -19.11 4.29
C SER A 629 27.37 -17.80 4.99
N PRO A 630 26.59 -16.90 4.36
CA PRO A 630 25.94 -15.81 5.07
C PRO A 630 24.74 -16.30 5.90
N CYS A 631 24.16 -17.45 5.54
CA CYS A 631 22.92 -18.00 6.09
C CYS A 631 23.20 -19.10 7.12
N SER A 632 22.67 -18.94 8.34
CA SER A 632 22.99 -19.83 9.46
C SER A 632 22.41 -21.25 9.34
N GLN A 633 21.34 -21.44 8.58
CA GLN A 633 20.63 -22.71 8.45
C GLN A 633 21.37 -23.80 7.66
N TYR A 634 22.38 -23.44 6.84
CA TYR A 634 23.22 -24.41 6.15
C TYR A 634 24.40 -24.92 7.02
N VAL A 635 24.70 -24.27 8.15
CA VAL A 635 25.88 -24.55 8.99
C VAL A 635 25.47 -25.21 10.31
N VAL A 636 25.69 -26.52 10.43
CA VAL A 636 25.44 -27.32 11.64
C VAL A 636 26.76 -27.75 12.25
N ASP A 637 26.96 -27.53 13.55
CA ASP A 637 28.19 -27.88 14.29
C ASP A 637 29.52 -27.43 13.63
N ASN A 638 29.46 -26.29 12.91
CA ASN A 638 30.55 -25.73 12.09
C ASN A 638 30.90 -26.59 10.85
N GLN A 639 29.89 -27.23 10.26
CA GLN A 639 29.98 -27.98 9.01
C GLN A 639 28.81 -27.65 8.08
N VAL A 640 29.04 -27.72 6.77
CA VAL A 640 28.01 -27.69 5.72
C VAL A 640 27.93 -29.08 5.10
N THR A 641 26.72 -29.55 4.80
CA THR A 641 26.50 -30.77 4.02
C THR A 641 25.99 -30.38 2.64
N LEU A 642 26.68 -30.85 1.60
CA LEU A 642 26.30 -30.71 0.20
C LEU A 642 25.74 -32.04 -0.31
N ASP A 643 24.64 -31.97 -1.05
CA ASP A 643 23.99 -33.11 -1.68
C ASP A 643 24.00 -32.98 -3.20
N TRP A 644 24.29 -34.09 -3.87
CA TRP A 644 24.14 -34.25 -5.31
C TRP A 644 22.82 -34.96 -5.58
N LYS A 645 21.91 -34.31 -6.33
CA LYS A 645 20.58 -34.83 -6.69
C LYS A 645 20.34 -34.74 -8.19
N ASN A 646 19.38 -35.52 -8.70
CA ASN A 646 18.93 -35.45 -10.09
C ASN A 646 17.63 -34.63 -10.19
N THR A 647 16.83 -34.58 -9.12
CA THR A 647 15.57 -33.81 -9.04
C THR A 647 15.51 -32.93 -7.79
N ILE A 648 14.69 -31.88 -7.83
CA ILE A 648 14.41 -31.02 -6.65
C ILE A 648 13.56 -31.71 -5.57
N ASP A 649 13.04 -32.91 -5.83
CA ASP A 649 12.21 -33.67 -4.91
C ASP A 649 12.92 -33.88 -3.58
N ALA A 650 12.29 -33.39 -2.50
CA ALA A 650 12.79 -33.50 -1.15
C ALA A 650 12.87 -34.97 -0.67
N ALA A 651 12.09 -35.88 -1.26
CA ALA A 651 12.10 -37.31 -1.00
C ALA A 651 13.17 -38.08 -1.81
N GLU A 652 13.73 -37.52 -2.89
CA GLU A 652 14.86 -38.14 -3.60
C GLU A 652 16.04 -38.28 -2.62
N SER A 653 16.58 -39.49 -2.50
CA SER A 653 17.81 -39.73 -1.75
C SER A 653 19.01 -39.29 -2.59
N PRO A 654 19.92 -38.45 -2.06
CA PRO A 654 21.02 -37.89 -2.85
C PRO A 654 21.97 -38.99 -3.35
N ALA A 655 22.34 -38.91 -4.63
CA ALA A 655 23.27 -39.82 -5.28
C ALA A 655 24.67 -39.78 -4.63
N ARG A 656 25.02 -38.63 -4.02
CA ARG A 656 26.24 -38.41 -3.25
C ARG A 656 26.01 -37.31 -2.22
N THR A 657 26.56 -37.47 -1.02
CA THR A 657 26.59 -36.45 0.04
C THR A 657 28.04 -36.20 0.46
N VAL A 658 28.42 -34.94 0.68
CA VAL A 658 29.73 -34.58 1.23
C VAL A 658 29.57 -33.53 2.33
N THR A 659 30.20 -33.74 3.48
CA THR A 659 30.18 -32.80 4.62
C THR A 659 31.56 -32.17 4.82
N LEU A 660 31.59 -30.84 4.95
CA LEU A 660 32.81 -30.01 4.92
C LEU A 660 32.85 -29.03 6.10
N PRO A 661 34.05 -28.68 6.64
CA PRO A 661 34.17 -27.62 7.64
C PRO A 661 33.60 -26.30 7.14
N ALA A 662 32.84 -25.58 7.96
CA ALA A 662 32.17 -24.36 7.55
C ALA A 662 32.12 -23.27 8.61
N ASN A 663 31.98 -22.03 8.16
CA ASN A 663 31.79 -20.85 9.02
C ASN A 663 30.62 -19.99 8.54
N VAL A 664 29.91 -19.35 9.48
CA VAL A 664 28.93 -18.32 9.16
C VAL A 664 29.61 -16.94 9.20
N GLN A 665 29.44 -16.13 8.15
CA GLN A 665 29.70 -14.69 8.21
C GLN A 665 28.49 -13.94 7.66
N LYS A 666 27.61 -13.49 8.56
CA LYS A 666 26.41 -12.75 8.19
C LYS A 666 26.79 -11.35 7.68
N PRO A 667 26.37 -10.95 6.47
CA PRO A 667 26.52 -9.59 6.02
C PRO A 667 25.66 -8.64 6.86
N ARG A 668 26.00 -7.35 6.83
CA ARG A 668 25.31 -6.29 7.58
C ARG A 668 23.80 -6.21 7.28
N HIS A 669 23.40 -6.61 6.08
CA HIS A 669 22.01 -6.70 5.63
C HIS A 669 21.84 -8.08 4.96
N PRO A 670 20.77 -8.84 5.23
CA PRO A 670 20.54 -10.15 4.60
C PRO A 670 20.47 -10.03 3.08
N ILE A 671 21.12 -10.97 2.38
CA ILE A 671 21.15 -11.09 0.92
C ILE A 671 20.95 -12.56 0.55
N ASP A 672 20.30 -12.81 -0.58
CA ASP A 672 19.91 -14.15 -1.03
C ASP A 672 21.12 -14.90 -1.65
N PHE A 673 21.98 -15.47 -0.80
CA PHE A 673 23.16 -16.25 -1.17
C PHE A 673 23.27 -17.52 -0.29
N GLY A 674 23.34 -18.71 -0.89
CA GLY A 674 23.37 -19.98 -0.14
C GLY A 674 24.71 -20.26 0.55
N VAL A 675 25.73 -20.69 -0.21
CA VAL A 675 27.06 -21.04 0.28
C VAL A 675 28.16 -20.58 -0.68
N PHE A 676 29.38 -20.39 -0.18
CA PHE A 676 30.55 -19.96 -0.95
C PHE A 676 31.78 -20.83 -0.68
N MET A 677 32.52 -21.19 -1.72
CA MET A 677 33.80 -21.92 -1.64
C MET A 677 34.86 -21.39 -2.62
N LEU A 678 36.11 -21.80 -2.44
CA LEU A 678 37.19 -21.52 -3.40
C LEU A 678 37.14 -22.49 -4.60
N PRO A 679 37.59 -22.10 -5.80
CA PRO A 679 37.74 -23.00 -6.96
C PRO A 679 38.44 -24.32 -6.63
N SER A 680 39.58 -24.27 -5.91
CA SER A 680 40.31 -25.47 -5.48
C SER A 680 39.49 -26.45 -4.63
N THR A 681 38.48 -25.95 -3.90
CA THR A 681 37.52 -26.78 -3.15
C THR A 681 36.49 -27.40 -4.10
N ALA A 682 35.92 -26.60 -5.00
CA ALA A 682 34.97 -27.06 -6.02
C ALA A 682 35.60 -28.13 -6.94
N ASP A 683 36.80 -27.87 -7.46
CA ASP A 683 37.59 -28.79 -8.28
C ASP A 683 37.86 -30.13 -7.56
N THR A 684 38.26 -30.06 -6.27
CA THR A 684 38.52 -31.26 -5.44
C THR A 684 37.25 -32.07 -5.17
N LEU A 685 36.10 -31.39 -5.11
CA LEU A 685 34.80 -32.03 -4.93
C LEU A 685 34.20 -32.55 -6.24
N GLY A 686 34.64 -32.08 -7.41
CA GLY A 686 33.92 -32.31 -8.66
C GLY A 686 32.55 -31.60 -8.67
N VAL A 687 32.52 -30.35 -8.21
CA VAL A 687 31.42 -29.42 -8.45
C VAL A 687 31.71 -28.74 -9.79
N ASP A 688 30.79 -28.83 -10.76
CA ASP A 688 30.85 -28.00 -11.97
C ASP A 688 30.37 -26.58 -11.64
N TYR A 689 31.01 -25.56 -12.22
CA TYR A 689 30.67 -24.16 -11.95
C TYR A 689 30.92 -23.25 -13.15
N ARG A 690 30.02 -22.27 -13.32
CA ARG A 690 29.89 -21.42 -14.50
C ARG A 690 29.75 -19.94 -14.11
N PRO A 691 30.29 -18.99 -14.89
CA PRO A 691 30.08 -17.56 -14.64
C PRO A 691 28.62 -17.15 -14.82
N SER A 692 27.96 -16.66 -13.77
CA SER A 692 26.50 -16.47 -13.70
C SER A 692 26.05 -15.05 -13.34
N LEU A 693 26.93 -14.27 -12.70
CA LEU A 693 26.60 -12.96 -12.14
C LEU A 693 27.81 -12.03 -12.26
N VAL A 694 27.59 -10.78 -12.64
CA VAL A 694 28.60 -9.72 -12.52
C VAL A 694 28.22 -8.80 -11.36
N LEU A 695 29.14 -8.63 -10.41
CA LEU A 695 28.97 -7.79 -9.22
C LEU A 695 29.96 -6.63 -9.26
N ALA A 696 29.47 -5.40 -9.20
CA ALA A 696 30.26 -4.19 -9.22
C ALA A 696 30.03 -3.35 -7.95
N PRO A 697 30.97 -3.33 -6.99
CA PRO A 697 30.94 -2.39 -5.88
C PRO A 697 31.05 -0.96 -6.43
N LEU A 698 30.04 -0.12 -6.19
CA LEU A 698 30.01 1.28 -6.62
C LEU A 698 30.50 2.19 -5.49
N PRO A 699 31.11 3.34 -5.81
CA PRO A 699 31.48 4.32 -4.79
C PRO A 699 30.23 4.80 -4.05
N ALA A 700 30.22 4.67 -2.72
CA ALA A 700 29.14 5.19 -1.89
C ALA A 700 28.95 6.68 -2.14
N HIS A 701 27.90 7.03 -2.90
CA HIS A 701 27.72 8.37 -3.45
C HIS A 701 27.57 9.34 -2.28
N ARG A 702 28.60 10.16 -2.03
CA ARG A 702 28.57 11.20 -1.00
C ARG A 702 27.53 12.25 -1.41
N ARG A 703 26.26 11.99 -1.06
CA ARG A 703 25.24 13.03 -0.88
C ARG A 703 25.85 14.02 0.12
N GLY A 704 26.42 15.11 -0.40
CA GLY A 704 27.00 16.16 0.42
C GLY A 704 25.97 16.57 1.46
N ARG A 705 26.38 16.70 2.74
CA ARG A 705 25.44 16.85 3.87
C ARG A 705 24.45 17.98 3.62
N ALA A 706 23.28 17.61 3.09
CA ALA A 706 22.07 18.38 3.20
C ALA A 706 21.77 18.44 4.70
N SER A 707 22.23 19.51 5.34
CA SER A 707 21.96 19.77 6.75
C SER A 707 20.46 19.66 6.97
N PRO A 708 19.96 19.01 8.04
CA PRO A 708 18.52 18.76 8.22
C PRO A 708 17.65 20.04 8.28
N ALA A 709 18.26 21.22 8.24
CA ALA A 709 17.62 22.50 7.93
C ALA A 709 16.99 22.61 6.52
N SER A 710 17.47 21.87 5.50
CA SER A 710 17.03 22.05 4.10
C SER A 710 15.84 21.17 3.66
N LEU A 711 15.30 20.31 4.54
CA LEU A 711 14.06 19.54 4.30
C LEU A 711 12.82 20.22 4.89
N ARG A 712 12.79 21.55 4.79
CA ARG A 712 11.60 22.40 4.92
C ARG A 712 11.66 23.42 3.78
N PRO A 713 10.61 23.55 2.95
CA PRO A 713 9.28 23.91 3.46
C PRO A 713 8.08 23.26 2.75
N ALA A 714 7.24 22.51 3.48
CA ALA A 714 5.89 22.13 3.02
C ALA A 714 4.83 22.04 4.15
N LEU A 715 5.18 22.32 5.41
CA LEU A 715 4.33 22.01 6.58
C LEU A 715 4.29 23.11 7.64
N VAL A 716 4.27 24.39 7.22
CA VAL A 716 4.03 25.55 8.09
C VAL A 716 3.07 26.55 7.41
N ALA A 717 1.85 26.08 7.10
CA ALA A 717 0.75 26.90 6.55
C ALA A 717 -0.53 26.87 7.41
N ALA A 718 -0.46 26.35 8.64
CA ALA A 718 -1.60 26.25 9.56
C ALA A 718 -1.20 26.36 11.05
N ARG A 719 -0.84 27.57 11.50
CA ARG A 719 -0.92 27.94 12.93
C ARG A 719 -1.58 29.32 13.06
N PRO A 720 -2.71 29.46 13.77
CA PRO A 720 -3.39 30.73 13.91
C PRO A 720 -2.62 31.70 14.81
N HIS A 721 -2.78 32.99 14.57
CA HIS A 721 -2.26 34.06 15.45
C HIS A 721 -2.73 33.87 16.89
N ARG A 722 -1.79 33.73 17.82
CA ARG A 722 -2.02 33.98 19.26
C ARG A 722 -0.81 34.64 19.93
N ASP A 723 -1.15 35.43 20.94
CA ASP A 723 -0.33 35.82 22.10
C ASP A 723 0.88 36.75 21.86
N CYS A 724 0.67 37.83 21.11
CA CYS A 724 1.37 39.09 21.38
C CYS A 724 0.73 39.84 22.59
N ALA A 725 0.68 39.19 23.76
CA ALA A 725 -0.11 39.68 24.91
C ALA A 725 0.35 39.20 26.30
N ALA A 726 1.67 39.06 26.57
CA ALA A 726 2.15 38.49 27.83
C ALA A 726 3.51 39.01 28.37
N ARG A 727 3.73 40.33 28.50
CA ARG A 727 4.87 40.87 29.28
C ARG A 727 4.61 42.17 30.07
N THR A 728 3.42 42.33 30.64
CA THR A 728 3.06 43.49 31.48
C THR A 728 2.18 43.11 32.68
N HIS A 729 2.66 42.26 33.61
CA HIS A 729 2.02 42.10 34.94
C HIS A 729 2.88 41.39 36.01
N ARG A 730 4.10 41.87 36.36
CA ARG A 730 4.77 41.40 37.60
C ARG A 730 5.79 42.31 38.31
N THR A 731 5.63 43.63 38.26
CA THR A 731 6.42 44.58 39.09
C THR A 731 5.62 45.84 39.44
N ARG A 732 4.62 45.72 40.34
CA ARG A 732 3.96 46.91 40.93
C ARG A 732 3.29 46.68 42.30
N GLN A 733 4.08 46.22 43.27
CA GLN A 733 3.86 46.41 44.70
C GLN A 733 5.25 46.51 45.36
N LEU A 734 5.36 47.25 46.48
CA LEU A 734 6.60 47.61 47.17
C LEU A 734 7.58 48.52 46.40
N ALA A 735 7.24 49.81 46.30
CA ALA A 735 8.20 50.94 46.29
C ALA A 735 7.43 52.26 46.47
N HIS A 736 7.10 52.61 47.71
CA HIS A 736 6.42 53.86 48.04
C HIS A 736 7.42 54.83 48.67
N ARG A 737 8.13 55.62 47.85
CA ARG A 737 8.95 56.77 48.32
C ARG A 737 9.38 57.72 47.20
N GLU A 738 9.88 58.87 47.66
CA GLU A 738 10.59 59.95 46.96
C GLU A 738 11.42 59.50 45.72
N GLY A 739 11.59 60.29 44.63
CA GLY A 739 11.04 61.61 44.29
C GLY A 739 11.98 62.41 43.37
N ASN A 740 11.42 63.37 42.62
CA ASN A 740 12.10 64.47 41.90
C ASN A 740 12.91 64.15 40.60
N SER A 741 12.78 65.08 39.64
CA SER A 741 13.60 65.49 38.47
C SER A 741 14.73 64.62 37.88
N GLY A 742 14.80 64.59 36.54
CA GLY A 742 16.04 64.28 35.79
C GLY A 742 15.77 63.87 34.34
N ALA A 743 16.36 64.56 33.36
CA ALA A 743 16.34 64.16 31.95
C ALA A 743 17.46 63.15 31.64
N ILE A 744 17.24 62.23 30.68
CA ILE A 744 18.24 61.27 30.22
C ILE A 744 18.31 61.28 28.68
N HIS A 745 19.53 61.19 28.15
CA HIS A 745 19.87 61.28 26.73
C HIS A 745 19.49 60.03 25.90
N GLU A 746 19.14 60.27 24.62
CA GLU A 746 19.44 59.32 23.54
C GLU A 746 20.94 59.37 23.16
N PRO A 747 21.50 58.24 22.71
CA PRO A 747 22.49 58.20 21.64
C PRO A 747 21.95 57.48 20.37
N LYS A 748 22.44 57.91 19.19
CA LYS A 748 21.88 57.58 17.86
C LYS A 748 22.60 56.43 17.13
N CYS A 749 21.91 55.77 16.20
CA CYS A 749 22.51 54.84 15.22
C CYS A 749 22.69 55.47 13.82
N HIS A 750 23.93 55.50 13.33
CA HIS A 750 24.37 55.87 11.95
C HIS A 750 25.85 55.40 11.79
N ARG A 751 26.44 55.10 10.61
CA ARG A 751 26.05 55.34 9.21
C ARG A 751 26.92 54.51 8.21
N LEU A 752 26.35 54.07 7.07
CA LEU A 752 27.01 53.74 5.77
C LEU A 752 28.12 52.64 5.79
N THR A 753 28.65 52.07 4.70
CA THR A 753 28.82 52.37 3.24
C THR A 753 28.69 51.06 2.40
N ASN A 754 28.57 50.94 1.05
CA ASN A 754 28.34 51.83 -0.12
C ASN A 754 27.93 50.95 -1.36
N ARG A 755 27.83 51.53 -2.57
CA ARG A 755 27.87 50.87 -3.90
C ARG A 755 28.80 51.66 -4.85
N PRO A 756 29.27 51.08 -5.98
CA PRO A 756 28.75 51.51 -7.30
C PRO A 756 28.57 50.33 -8.30
N LYS A 757 27.46 50.31 -9.07
CA LYS A 757 27.32 50.56 -10.55
C LYS A 757 27.77 49.37 -11.43
N ALA A 758 27.09 49.02 -12.53
CA ALA A 758 26.07 49.72 -13.34
C ALA A 758 25.00 48.68 -13.84
N ASP A 759 24.01 48.87 -14.73
CA ASP A 759 23.34 50.00 -15.45
C ASP A 759 21.92 49.50 -15.92
N VAL A 760 20.87 50.25 -16.37
CA VAL A 760 20.62 51.17 -17.54
C VAL A 760 20.56 50.41 -18.89
N VAL A 761 19.47 50.40 -19.70
CA VAL A 761 18.14 51.09 -19.60
C VAL A 761 17.03 50.47 -20.50
N ALA A 762 15.79 51.04 -20.41
CA ALA A 762 14.64 50.99 -21.36
C ALA A 762 13.50 49.97 -21.06
N TYR A 763 12.20 50.28 -21.21
CA TYR A 763 11.51 51.58 -21.37
C TYR A 763 10.10 51.58 -20.69
N LEU A 764 9.34 52.69 -20.79
CA LEU A 764 8.18 53.00 -19.93
C LEU A 764 6.80 53.11 -20.63
N ARG A 765 5.75 52.70 -19.90
CA ARG A 765 4.39 53.29 -19.78
C ARG A 765 3.64 53.79 -21.05
N ARG A 766 2.38 53.32 -21.20
CA ARG A 766 1.11 54.08 -21.12
C ARG A 766 -0.08 53.08 -21.25
N ALA A 767 -1.34 53.38 -20.90
CA ALA A 767 -1.98 54.67 -20.55
C ALA A 767 -2.96 54.55 -19.35
N LYS A 768 -3.46 55.72 -18.88
CA LYS A 768 -4.67 55.88 -18.05
C LYS A 768 -5.72 56.63 -18.87
N LEU A 769 -7.01 56.43 -18.60
CA LEU A 769 -8.08 57.45 -18.72
C LEU A 769 -9.29 57.08 -17.84
N SER A 770 -10.24 58.02 -17.64
CA SER A 770 -11.26 58.07 -16.56
C SER A 770 -12.18 59.29 -16.77
N PRO A 771 -13.29 59.55 -16.04
CA PRO A 771 -14.41 58.72 -15.55
C PRO A 771 -15.81 59.28 -16.01
N ARG A 772 -16.95 58.69 -15.58
CA ARG A 772 -18.24 59.42 -15.44
C ARG A 772 -19.25 58.77 -14.46
N THR A 773 -20.44 59.36 -14.29
CA THR A 773 -21.22 59.36 -13.02
C THR A 773 -22.74 59.13 -13.15
N ARG A 774 -23.39 58.84 -12.00
CA ARG A 774 -24.85 58.91 -11.61
C ARG A 774 -25.61 57.56 -11.50
N ARG A 775 -26.81 57.44 -10.88
CA ARG A 775 -27.37 57.90 -9.56
C ARG A 775 -28.86 57.48 -9.42
N GLY A 776 -29.18 56.51 -8.54
CA GLY A 776 -30.58 56.16 -8.13
C GLY A 776 -31.47 55.49 -9.21
N SER A 777 -32.70 55.05 -8.93
CA SER A 777 -33.37 54.69 -7.65
C SER A 777 -34.77 54.06 -7.85
N SER A 778 -35.14 53.12 -6.97
CA SER A 778 -36.51 52.79 -6.47
C SER A 778 -37.64 52.18 -7.35
N GLN A 779 -38.32 51.19 -6.74
CA GLN A 779 -39.77 50.88 -6.73
C GLN A 779 -40.44 49.86 -7.71
N ASN A 780 -40.93 48.79 -7.07
CA ASN A 780 -42.29 48.19 -7.15
C ASN A 780 -42.70 47.17 -8.25
N VAL A 781 -43.73 46.40 -7.87
CA VAL A 781 -44.28 45.11 -8.32
C VAL A 781 -45.82 45.27 -8.19
N PRO A 782 -46.71 44.77 -9.08
CA PRO A 782 -47.05 43.33 -9.15
C PRO A 782 -47.58 42.71 -10.47
N ALA A 783 -47.52 41.35 -10.47
CA ALA A 783 -48.44 40.33 -11.04
C ALA A 783 -49.19 40.55 -12.38
N GLU A 784 -49.05 39.59 -13.32
CA GLU A 784 -49.93 38.39 -13.47
C GLU A 784 -49.34 37.40 -14.52
N GLY A 785 -49.85 36.16 -14.58
CA GLY A 785 -49.49 35.13 -15.59
C GLY A 785 -48.76 33.88 -15.04
N SER A 786 -49.26 32.68 -15.39
CA SER A 786 -48.87 31.36 -14.83
C SER A 786 -49.40 30.22 -15.74
N PRO A 787 -49.09 28.91 -15.57
CA PRO A 787 -47.83 28.22 -15.21
C PRO A 787 -47.55 26.98 -16.14
N ILE A 788 -46.70 26.03 -15.70
CA ILE A 788 -46.54 24.61 -16.19
C ILE A 788 -45.76 24.47 -17.53
N GLY A 789 -44.92 23.45 -17.76
CA GLY A 789 -44.35 22.43 -16.85
C GLY A 789 -44.16 21.03 -17.47
N ILE A 790 -42.97 20.44 -17.27
CA ILE A 790 -42.58 19.00 -17.38
C ILE A 790 -43.00 18.22 -18.64
N ARG A 791 -42.02 17.61 -19.33
CA ARG A 791 -42.23 16.27 -19.92
C ARG A 791 -41.00 15.36 -19.83
N ILE A 792 -41.20 14.21 -19.19
CA ILE A 792 -40.39 13.00 -19.32
C ILE A 792 -40.87 12.30 -20.61
N SER A 793 -40.00 11.55 -21.28
CA SER A 793 -40.41 10.64 -22.37
C SER A 793 -39.91 9.23 -22.09
N ARG A 794 -40.86 8.32 -21.93
CA ARG A 794 -40.74 6.86 -22.05
C ARG A 794 -42.06 6.36 -22.65
N ASP A 795 -42.19 5.04 -22.80
CA ASP A 795 -43.38 4.30 -23.22
C ASP A 795 -43.61 4.30 -24.76
N ASP A 796 -43.91 3.18 -25.44
CA ASP A 796 -43.87 1.74 -25.07
C ASP A 796 -44.05 0.87 -26.36
N VAL A 797 -44.27 -0.45 -26.22
CA VAL A 797 -44.84 -1.41 -27.21
C VAL A 797 -43.85 -2.00 -28.25
N ARG A 798 -43.67 -3.33 -28.43
CA ARG A 798 -44.20 -4.54 -27.73
C ARG A 798 -43.34 -5.80 -28.00
N VAL A 799 -43.23 -6.64 -26.96
CA VAL A 799 -43.46 -8.11 -26.91
C VAL A 799 -43.54 -8.90 -28.23
N GLY A 800 -42.76 -9.99 -28.32
CA GLY A 800 -43.13 -11.22 -29.05
C GLY A 800 -41.96 -11.98 -29.68
N GLY A 801 -41.61 -13.15 -29.14
CA GLY A 801 -40.51 -14.01 -29.59
C GLY A 801 -39.79 -14.65 -28.42
#